data_AF-A0A8T2PTV2-F1
#
_entry.id   AF-A0A8T2PTV2-F1
#
_cell.length_a   1.000
_cell.length_b   1.000
_cell.length_c   1.000
_cell.angle_alpha   90.00
_cell.angle_beta   90.00
_cell.angle_gamma   90.00
#
_symmetry.space_group_name_H-M   'P 1'
#
loop_
_entity.id
_entity.type
_entity.pdbx_description
1 polymer ?
#
loop_
_entity_poly.entity_id
_entity_poly.type
_entity_poly.pdbx_seq_one_letter_code
_entity_poly.pdbx_strand_id
1 'polypeptide(L)'
;MTHTLGRQDCVESLRRDLTDLQGAVVEVLSRTGPIRYPSWKFPDKLSCNLDLVELLDQYDFVEGDEEFSQHSHIVLLELVIDRLMLLLQSFNTHAELMLHDHKDSSCLQTGPSVSIGLMAKRYWSNLTQLAVLHQKEKPKENQEASAEKASKQLKPGCKMKNSSAPSLQSTRGNFNQRSSSTVSQQSSSESRTSTPPRVPPPISVDTRTVSSQTVKSALVPCAACARVQSSMRDVSDTLVGMCQSQGLPSSLVYFLAALDESLEQGQLSPADVAQWAAEQSRDLGRVGKHLCKMRDTVQPLRESLVALEEAREELRQQLVQMEELLLRERTLYQAGLQEQDVRLREAQSRKEEALSKQQEELKKGIKSLEKKNSKLQAQLDLHLANIHRLEHVRDDLQQEVNARGKDQQMIGELQEKIRMLEAQLLANQTLLDKECAKYQNACRQQESMQLKQKSMLEQVDMLDRECEEVQRRLGESEEAKEELQDKLTHISEERDHLSTKLTEQQDLVTRAEEEKQGLESQVEGLQKIVTELQEEMLEMNERERLLVAYPELSALAHGPPQSTGDLFKDMEQQLLANSMRIRILEQQNATLCSSLTKLKQKAEHGDLRDISLQQLGVPSVPRGGHRNPSPATGQVSNSKMFGVRGQKQLGLGDGSSFSRMTEAAGLWGNETSVPSLVSAASSSKILHQQTLALSLPPDDEAARTYARARNNARTRATPKKK
;
A
#
# COMPACT_ATOMS: atom_id res chain seq x y z
N MET A 1 -11.35 -10.59 18.26
CA MET A 1 -11.66 -11.39 19.47
C MET A 1 -12.15 -12.80 19.14
N THR A 2 -12.28 -13.21 17.88
CA THR A 2 -12.79 -14.54 17.50
C THR A 2 -11.81 -15.69 17.75
N HIS A 3 -10.49 -15.43 17.77
CA HIS A 3 -9.44 -16.47 17.86
C HIS A 3 -9.33 -17.23 19.20
N THR A 4 -10.16 -16.90 20.19
CA THR A 4 -10.15 -17.51 21.53
C THR A 4 -11.40 -18.32 21.86
N LEU A 5 -12.47 -18.21 21.06
CA LEU A 5 -13.69 -18.97 21.26
C LEU A 5 -13.42 -20.46 20.98
N GLY A 6 -13.97 -21.35 21.80
CA GLY A 6 -13.79 -22.81 21.64
C GLY A 6 -12.38 -23.37 21.90
N ARG A 7 -11.37 -22.55 22.22
CA ARG A 7 -10.02 -23.04 22.58
C ARG A 7 -10.05 -23.90 23.84
N GLN A 8 -9.34 -25.04 23.79
CA GLN A 8 -9.11 -25.93 24.93
C GLN A 8 -8.66 -25.17 26.19
N ASP A 9 -7.61 -24.34 26.10
CA ASP A 9 -7.05 -23.59 27.25
C ASP A 9 -8.13 -22.76 27.98
N CYS A 10 -9.08 -22.21 27.22
CA CYS A 10 -10.14 -21.36 27.74
C CYS A 10 -11.31 -22.19 28.31
N VAL A 11 -11.68 -23.28 27.63
CA VAL A 11 -12.70 -24.24 28.12
C VAL A 11 -12.23 -24.86 29.45
N GLU A 12 -11.00 -25.35 29.51
CA GLU A 12 -10.40 -25.87 30.74
C GLU A 12 -10.25 -24.82 31.85
N SER A 13 -10.10 -23.54 31.52
CA SER A 13 -10.14 -22.45 32.52
C SER A 13 -11.54 -22.31 33.09
N LEU A 14 -12.55 -22.12 32.23
CA LEU A 14 -13.93 -21.94 32.67
C LEU A 14 -14.45 -23.11 33.52
N ARG A 15 -14.02 -24.34 33.23
CA ARG A 15 -14.32 -25.55 34.04
C ARG A 15 -13.73 -25.46 35.46
N ARG A 16 -12.50 -24.95 35.59
CA ARG A 16 -11.85 -24.70 36.90
C ARG A 16 -12.50 -23.52 37.63
N ASP A 17 -12.71 -22.41 36.92
CA ASP A 17 -13.35 -21.20 37.46
C ASP A 17 -14.77 -21.52 38.01
N LEU A 18 -15.54 -22.37 37.31
CA LEU A 18 -16.82 -22.89 37.77
C LEU A 18 -16.72 -23.75 39.03
N THR A 19 -15.71 -24.62 39.10
CA THR A 19 -15.49 -25.51 40.25
C THR A 19 -15.14 -24.70 41.50
N ASP A 20 -14.24 -23.73 41.38
CA ASP A 20 -13.83 -22.85 42.48
C ASP A 20 -14.99 -21.95 42.94
N LEU A 21 -15.75 -21.36 41.99
CA LEU A 21 -16.95 -20.58 42.30
C LEU A 21 -18.04 -21.41 42.98
N GLN A 22 -18.23 -22.67 42.58
CA GLN A 22 -19.17 -23.58 43.24
C GLN A 22 -18.71 -23.93 44.67
N GLY A 23 -17.41 -24.08 44.90
CA GLY A 23 -16.84 -24.21 46.25
C GLY A 23 -17.17 -23.01 47.13
N ALA A 24 -16.96 -21.79 46.62
CA ALA A 24 -17.31 -20.56 47.33
C ALA A 24 -18.82 -20.42 47.59
N VAL A 25 -19.66 -20.76 46.60
CA VAL A 25 -21.13 -20.80 46.75
C VAL A 25 -21.54 -21.79 47.85
N VAL A 26 -20.97 -23.00 47.89
CA VAL A 26 -21.26 -23.98 48.95
C VAL A 26 -20.82 -23.48 50.32
N GLU A 27 -19.68 -22.79 50.45
CA GLU A 27 -19.27 -22.18 51.72
C GLU A 27 -20.29 -21.13 52.21
N VAL A 28 -20.75 -20.22 51.35
CA VAL A 28 -21.70 -19.16 51.75
C VAL A 28 -23.11 -19.73 52.00
N LEU A 29 -23.57 -20.70 51.20
CA LEU A 29 -24.85 -21.39 51.43
C LEU A 29 -24.84 -22.24 52.71
N SER A 30 -23.67 -22.71 53.19
CA SER A 30 -23.56 -23.37 54.50
C SER A 30 -23.90 -22.46 55.68
N ARG A 31 -23.77 -21.13 55.51
CA ARG A 31 -24.07 -20.10 56.53
C ARG A 31 -25.43 -19.42 56.33
N THR A 32 -25.90 -19.34 55.08
CA THR A 32 -27.13 -18.62 54.71
C THR A 32 -28.33 -19.52 54.42
N GLY A 33 -28.12 -20.83 54.25
CA GLY A 33 -29.13 -21.75 53.74
C GLY A 33 -29.30 -21.66 52.21
N PRO A 34 -30.14 -22.52 51.59
CA PRO A 34 -30.30 -22.57 50.14
C PRO A 34 -31.13 -21.38 49.60
N ILE A 35 -30.47 -20.49 48.85
CA ILE A 35 -31.07 -19.25 48.33
C ILE A 35 -31.68 -19.44 46.95
N ARG A 36 -32.98 -19.18 46.84
CA ARG A 36 -33.82 -19.56 45.69
C ARG A 36 -34.02 -18.42 44.68
N TYR A 37 -33.00 -18.15 43.87
CA TYR A 37 -33.13 -17.33 42.66
C TYR A 37 -33.13 -18.21 41.39
N PRO A 38 -33.82 -17.78 40.31
CA PRO A 38 -33.76 -18.46 39.03
C PRO A 38 -32.34 -18.40 38.45
N SER A 39 -31.97 -19.40 37.65
CA SER A 39 -30.69 -19.41 36.95
C SER A 39 -30.70 -18.44 35.77
N TRP A 40 -29.55 -17.81 35.54
CA TRP A 40 -29.25 -17.01 34.36
C TRP A 40 -29.17 -17.87 33.10
N LYS A 41 -28.44 -19.00 33.16
CA LYS A 41 -28.31 -19.94 32.05
C LYS A 41 -29.59 -20.73 31.80
N PHE A 42 -30.36 -21.04 32.85
CA PHE A 42 -31.58 -21.85 32.80
C PHE A 42 -32.72 -21.19 33.60
N PRO A 43 -33.42 -20.16 33.07
CA PRO A 43 -34.43 -19.39 33.82
C PRO A 43 -35.63 -20.21 34.35
N ASP A 44 -35.82 -21.42 33.83
CA ASP A 44 -36.76 -22.46 34.28
C ASP A 44 -36.32 -23.18 35.56
N LYS A 45 -35.03 -23.13 35.91
CA LYS A 45 -34.40 -23.80 37.06
C LYS A 45 -33.98 -22.79 38.13
N LEU A 46 -33.86 -23.24 39.38
CA LEU A 46 -33.21 -22.45 40.44
C LEU A 46 -31.69 -22.60 40.35
N SER A 47 -30.95 -21.50 40.43
CA SER A 47 -29.48 -21.50 40.36
C SER A 47 -28.85 -22.38 41.45
N CYS A 48 -29.37 -22.33 42.68
CA CYS A 48 -28.93 -23.18 43.79
C CYS A 48 -29.18 -24.69 43.60
N ASN A 49 -30.00 -25.08 42.61
CA ASN A 49 -30.37 -26.47 42.33
C ASN A 49 -29.78 -26.99 41.00
N LEU A 50 -28.87 -26.26 40.35
CA LEU A 50 -28.15 -26.78 39.18
C LEU A 50 -27.14 -27.85 39.63
N ASP A 51 -27.23 -29.05 39.06
CA ASP A 51 -26.18 -30.05 39.18
C ASP A 51 -25.00 -29.63 38.28
N LEU A 52 -23.96 -29.08 38.92
CA LEU A 52 -22.77 -28.64 38.20
C LEU A 52 -21.87 -29.81 37.80
N VAL A 53 -22.02 -31.00 38.38
CA VAL A 53 -21.27 -32.19 37.97
C VAL A 53 -21.83 -32.68 36.64
N GLU A 54 -23.15 -32.86 36.54
CA GLU A 54 -23.81 -33.22 35.27
C GLU A 54 -23.52 -32.18 34.16
N LEU A 55 -23.55 -30.88 34.48
CA LEU A 55 -23.24 -29.82 33.51
C LEU A 55 -21.75 -29.78 33.11
N LEU A 56 -20.82 -30.09 34.01
CA LEU A 56 -19.40 -30.19 33.65
C LEU A 56 -19.10 -31.50 32.89
N ASP A 57 -19.80 -32.60 33.14
CA ASP A 57 -19.67 -33.80 32.31
C ASP A 57 -20.30 -33.61 30.91
N GLN A 58 -21.30 -32.73 30.78
CA GLN A 58 -21.98 -32.41 29.51
C GLN A 58 -21.22 -31.42 28.60
N TYR A 59 -20.51 -30.43 29.16
CA TYR A 59 -19.89 -29.33 28.40
C TYR A 59 -18.37 -29.27 28.55
N ASP A 60 -17.65 -30.04 27.72
CA ASP A 60 -16.18 -30.06 27.65
C ASP A 60 -15.64 -29.67 26.25
N PHE A 61 -14.31 -29.64 26.11
CA PHE A 61 -13.61 -29.50 24.83
C PHE A 61 -13.56 -30.84 24.07
N VAL A 62 -13.80 -30.80 22.76
CA VAL A 62 -13.76 -31.98 21.89
C VAL A 62 -12.84 -31.71 20.71
N GLU A 63 -11.71 -32.44 20.65
CA GLU A 63 -10.75 -32.32 19.56
C GLU A 63 -11.38 -32.77 18.23
N GLY A 64 -11.38 -31.85 17.24
CA GLY A 64 -12.00 -32.07 15.93
C GLY A 64 -13.44 -31.56 15.80
N ASP A 65 -14.10 -31.14 16.88
CA ASP A 65 -15.42 -30.49 16.84
C ASP A 65 -15.33 -29.05 17.37
N GLU A 66 -15.11 -28.11 16.44
CA GLU A 66 -15.06 -26.68 16.76
C GLU A 66 -16.43 -26.11 17.12
N GLU A 67 -17.54 -26.62 16.55
CA GLU A 67 -18.89 -26.09 16.82
C GLU A 67 -19.34 -26.46 18.24
N PHE A 68 -19.16 -27.73 18.63
CA PHE A 68 -19.40 -28.18 20.01
C PHE A 68 -18.46 -27.48 20.99
N SER A 69 -17.16 -27.38 20.70
CA SER A 69 -16.21 -26.74 21.60
C SER A 69 -16.50 -25.23 21.79
N GLN A 70 -16.95 -24.53 20.73
CA GLN A 70 -17.45 -23.15 20.85
C GLN A 70 -18.75 -23.07 21.65
N HIS A 71 -19.68 -24.03 21.48
CA HIS A 71 -20.91 -24.10 22.27
C HIS A 71 -20.63 -24.33 23.76
N SER A 72 -19.79 -25.31 24.11
CA SER A 72 -19.32 -25.57 25.48
C SER A 72 -18.68 -24.32 26.09
N HIS A 73 -17.78 -23.64 25.37
CA HIS A 73 -17.16 -22.39 25.83
C HIS A 73 -18.21 -21.33 26.20
N ILE A 74 -19.24 -21.14 25.38
CA ILE A 74 -20.32 -20.19 25.65
C ILE A 74 -21.15 -20.63 26.86
N VAL A 75 -21.57 -21.90 26.92
CA VAL A 75 -22.41 -22.39 28.03
C VAL A 75 -21.67 -22.33 29.37
N LEU A 76 -20.38 -22.67 29.41
CA LEU A 76 -19.55 -22.57 30.60
C LEU A 76 -19.37 -21.10 31.05
N LEU A 77 -19.19 -20.16 30.12
CA LEU A 77 -19.11 -18.73 30.43
C LEU A 77 -20.43 -18.18 31.00
N GLU A 78 -21.56 -18.57 30.42
CA GLU A 78 -22.89 -18.24 30.93
C GLU A 78 -23.15 -18.85 32.32
N LEU A 79 -22.60 -20.04 32.61
CA LEU A 79 -22.61 -20.64 33.94
C LEU A 79 -21.68 -19.93 34.93
N VAL A 80 -20.54 -19.37 34.50
CA VAL A 80 -19.67 -18.55 35.37
C VAL A 80 -20.44 -17.29 35.81
N ILE A 81 -21.15 -16.64 34.87
CA ILE A 81 -22.02 -15.50 35.16
C ILE A 81 -23.13 -15.90 36.15
N ASP A 82 -23.75 -17.06 35.96
CA ASP A 82 -24.75 -17.63 36.88
C ASP A 82 -24.22 -17.83 38.30
N ARG A 83 -23.06 -18.52 38.45
CA ARG A 83 -22.42 -18.75 39.75
C ARG A 83 -22.04 -17.43 40.43
N LEU A 84 -21.48 -16.47 39.71
CA LEU A 84 -21.11 -15.15 40.25
C LEU A 84 -22.31 -14.37 40.78
N MET A 85 -23.47 -14.45 40.10
CA MET A 85 -24.68 -13.77 40.57
C MET A 85 -25.33 -14.48 41.74
N LEU A 86 -25.36 -15.81 41.77
CA LEU A 86 -25.78 -16.58 42.97
C LEU A 86 -24.87 -16.24 44.15
N LEU A 87 -23.56 -16.13 43.94
CA LEU A 87 -22.59 -15.76 44.97
C LEU A 87 -22.86 -14.33 45.49
N LEU A 88 -23.06 -13.34 44.61
CA LEU A 88 -23.42 -11.96 45.02
C LEU A 88 -24.75 -11.89 45.78
N GLN A 89 -25.78 -12.63 45.31
CA GLN A 89 -27.06 -12.77 46.00
C GLN A 89 -26.88 -13.40 47.39
N SER A 90 -26.02 -14.41 47.51
CA SER A 90 -25.73 -15.08 48.78
C SER A 90 -24.94 -14.22 49.76
N PHE A 91 -23.99 -13.41 49.29
CA PHE A 91 -23.32 -12.41 50.13
C PHE A 91 -24.27 -11.30 50.57
N ASN A 92 -25.25 -10.90 49.75
CA ASN A 92 -26.29 -9.97 50.19
C ASN A 92 -27.14 -10.56 51.33
N THR A 93 -27.64 -11.79 51.18
CA THR A 93 -28.42 -12.45 52.25
C THR A 93 -27.57 -12.73 53.49
N HIS A 94 -26.27 -13.04 53.35
CA HIS A 94 -25.38 -13.14 54.50
C HIS A 94 -25.23 -11.81 55.23
N ALA A 95 -25.05 -10.70 54.50
CA ALA A 95 -24.96 -9.37 55.07
C ALA A 95 -26.28 -8.92 55.74
N GLU A 96 -27.43 -9.30 55.17
CA GLU A 96 -28.75 -9.07 55.75
C GLU A 96 -28.93 -9.85 57.06
N LEU A 97 -28.53 -11.13 57.12
CA LEU A 97 -28.55 -11.92 58.35
C LEU A 97 -27.67 -11.29 59.44
N MET A 98 -26.43 -10.90 59.11
CA MET A 98 -25.51 -10.23 60.05
C MET A 98 -26.01 -8.86 60.53
N LEU A 99 -26.91 -8.18 59.78
CA LEU A 99 -27.57 -6.95 60.21
C LEU A 99 -28.86 -7.20 61.02
N HIS A 100 -29.48 -8.38 60.87
CA HIS A 100 -30.77 -8.71 61.46
C HIS A 100 -30.72 -9.63 62.69
N ASP A 101 -29.53 -10.06 63.13
CA ASP A 101 -29.28 -10.77 64.41
C ASP A 101 -29.69 -9.97 65.69
N HIS A 102 -30.33 -8.81 65.52
CA HIS A 102 -30.92 -7.97 66.56
C HIS A 102 -32.44 -7.77 66.43
N LYS A 103 -33.16 -8.44 65.51
CA LYS A 103 -34.64 -8.41 65.48
C LYS A 103 -35.29 -9.60 64.77
N ASP A 104 -36.47 -9.96 65.28
CA ASP A 104 -37.20 -11.21 65.02
C ASP A 104 -37.19 -11.72 63.57
N SER A 105 -36.68 -12.95 63.40
CA SER A 105 -36.61 -13.64 62.12
C SER A 105 -37.99 -13.84 61.50
N SER A 106 -38.25 -13.22 60.34
CA SER A 106 -39.45 -13.50 59.55
C SER A 106 -39.18 -13.48 58.04
N CYS A 107 -39.70 -14.53 57.37
CA CYS A 107 -39.94 -14.61 55.93
C CYS A 107 -38.79 -14.29 54.95
N LEU A 108 -37.73 -15.11 54.93
CA LEU A 108 -36.89 -15.27 53.73
C LEU A 108 -37.65 -16.08 52.65
N GLN A 109 -38.68 -15.48 52.05
CA GLN A 109 -39.36 -16.03 50.87
C GLN A 109 -39.19 -15.15 49.63
N THR A 110 -38.58 -15.75 48.61
CA THR A 110 -38.83 -15.53 47.18
C THR A 110 -39.18 -14.10 46.75
N GLY A 111 -38.18 -13.22 46.65
CA GLY A 111 -38.32 -11.99 45.88
C GLY A 111 -38.42 -12.30 44.37
N PRO A 112 -39.32 -11.68 43.60
CA PRO A 112 -39.29 -11.75 42.14
C PRO A 112 -37.97 -11.18 41.62
N SER A 113 -37.51 -11.63 40.45
CA SER A 113 -36.17 -11.38 39.87
C SER A 113 -35.68 -9.94 40.05
N VAL A 114 -34.91 -9.71 41.12
CA VAL A 114 -34.32 -8.40 41.44
C VAL A 114 -33.23 -8.12 40.42
N SER A 115 -33.29 -6.97 39.74
CA SER A 115 -32.27 -6.60 38.76
C SER A 115 -30.89 -6.59 39.40
N ILE A 116 -29.88 -7.13 38.70
CA ILE A 116 -28.56 -7.40 39.29
C ILE A 116 -27.89 -6.12 39.83
N GLY A 117 -28.11 -4.97 39.19
CA GLY A 117 -27.66 -3.67 39.69
C GLY A 117 -28.34 -3.23 41.00
N LEU A 118 -29.62 -3.59 41.23
CA LEU A 118 -30.28 -3.34 42.51
C LEU A 118 -29.80 -4.31 43.60
N MET A 119 -29.50 -5.56 43.25
CA MET A 119 -28.87 -6.53 44.15
C MET A 119 -27.47 -6.05 44.59
N ALA A 120 -26.63 -5.64 43.65
CA ALA A 120 -25.31 -5.06 43.93
C ALA A 120 -25.40 -3.79 44.81
N LYS A 121 -26.39 -2.91 44.54
CA LYS A 121 -26.63 -1.71 45.35
C LYS A 121 -27.07 -2.04 46.78
N ARG A 122 -27.94 -3.06 46.97
CA ARG A 122 -28.31 -3.56 48.30
C ARG A 122 -27.10 -4.13 49.04
N TYR A 123 -26.33 -4.99 48.38
CA TYR A 123 -25.13 -5.58 48.98
C TYR A 123 -24.14 -4.52 49.45
N TRP A 124 -23.85 -3.52 48.62
CA TRP A 124 -22.98 -2.40 49.01
C TRP A 124 -23.56 -1.58 50.19
N SER A 125 -24.87 -1.32 50.20
CA SER A 125 -25.56 -0.66 51.31
C SER A 125 -25.47 -1.48 52.60
N ASN A 126 -25.56 -2.80 52.52
CA ASN A 126 -25.52 -3.70 53.68
C ASN A 126 -24.08 -3.86 54.20
N LEU A 127 -23.10 -4.02 53.31
CA LEU A 127 -21.68 -4.06 53.63
C LEU A 127 -21.17 -2.77 54.29
N THR A 128 -21.62 -1.61 53.82
CA THR A 128 -21.26 -0.32 54.44
C THR A 128 -21.92 -0.11 55.81
N GLN A 129 -23.14 -0.62 56.02
CA GLN A 129 -23.76 -0.65 57.35
C GLN A 129 -23.00 -1.56 58.32
N LEU A 130 -22.60 -2.77 57.91
CA LEU A 130 -21.78 -3.69 58.72
C LEU A 130 -20.43 -3.08 59.09
N ALA A 131 -19.76 -2.40 58.15
CA ALA A 131 -18.51 -1.69 58.43
C ALA A 131 -18.68 -0.60 59.51
N VAL A 132 -19.81 0.13 59.51
CA VAL A 132 -20.12 1.13 60.54
C VAL A 132 -20.47 0.49 61.89
N LEU A 133 -21.09 -0.70 61.92
CA LEU A 133 -21.32 -1.45 63.17
C LEU A 133 -20.00 -1.93 63.77
N HIS A 134 -19.17 -2.64 62.99
CA HIS A 134 -17.85 -3.10 63.43
C HIS A 134 -16.91 -1.94 63.83
N GLN A 135 -17.11 -0.73 63.31
CA GLN A 135 -16.38 0.47 63.73
C GLN A 135 -16.88 1.05 65.07
N LYS A 136 -18.15 0.83 65.45
CA LYS A 136 -18.71 1.25 66.75
C LYS A 136 -18.34 0.29 67.88
N GLU A 137 -18.11 -0.99 67.59
CA GLU A 137 -17.81 -2.01 68.60
C GLU A 137 -16.33 -2.09 69.00
N LYS A 138 -15.42 -1.44 68.26
CA LYS A 138 -14.01 -1.36 68.65
C LYS A 138 -13.80 -0.43 69.85
N PRO A 139 -13.20 -0.91 70.96
CA PRO A 139 -12.76 -0.05 72.05
C PRO A 139 -11.73 0.98 71.56
N LYS A 140 -11.75 2.18 72.13
CA LYS A 140 -10.72 3.20 71.89
C LYS A 140 -9.46 2.90 72.69
N GLU A 141 -8.53 2.15 72.12
CA GLU A 141 -7.16 2.09 72.64
C GLU A 141 -6.41 3.39 72.32
N ASN A 142 -6.08 4.17 73.36
CA ASN A 142 -4.75 4.72 73.59
C ASN A 142 -4.70 5.56 74.89
N GLN A 143 -3.53 5.53 75.57
CA GLN A 143 -3.17 6.31 76.79
C GLN A 143 -4.08 5.99 78.00
N GLU A 144 -3.59 5.37 79.08
CA GLU A 144 -2.46 5.81 79.91
C GLU A 144 -1.67 4.63 80.54
N ALA A 145 -0.50 4.92 81.11
CA ALA A 145 0.33 3.93 81.80
C ALA A 145 0.92 4.49 83.10
N SER A 146 0.29 4.19 84.24
CA SER A 146 0.91 3.98 85.57
C SER A 146 -0.18 3.77 86.64
N ALA A 147 0.02 2.82 87.56
CA ALA A 147 -0.82 2.55 88.73
C ALA A 147 -2.29 2.10 88.42
N GLU A 148 -3.04 1.44 89.32
CA GLU A 148 -2.72 1.02 90.69
C GLU A 148 -3.35 -0.35 91.08
N LYS A 149 -2.73 -1.00 92.08
CA LYS A 149 -3.21 -2.00 93.06
C LYS A 149 -4.59 -2.70 92.90
N ALA A 150 -4.49 -4.02 93.13
CA ALA A 150 -5.32 -4.81 94.04
C ALA A 150 -6.77 -5.21 93.65
N SER A 151 -6.89 -6.48 93.25
CA SER A 151 -7.60 -7.53 94.01
C SER A 151 -8.96 -7.21 94.63
N LYS A 152 -10.01 -7.85 94.09
CA LYS A 152 -10.93 -8.71 94.87
C LYS A 152 -11.91 -9.52 94.01
N GLN A 153 -12.53 -10.50 94.68
CA GLN A 153 -13.70 -11.30 94.28
C GLN A 153 -13.48 -12.46 93.30
N LEU A 154 -13.17 -13.62 93.87
CA LEU A 154 -13.77 -14.87 93.40
C LEU A 154 -15.29 -14.78 93.52
N LYS A 155 -16.03 -15.28 92.52
CA LYS A 155 -17.31 -16.00 92.71
C LYS A 155 -17.44 -17.13 91.69
N PRO A 156 -17.29 -18.41 92.07
CA PRO A 156 -17.69 -19.52 91.21
C PRO A 156 -19.22 -19.61 91.16
N GLY A 157 -19.78 -19.85 89.97
CA GLY A 157 -21.21 -19.68 89.75
C GLY A 157 -21.79 -20.46 88.57
N CYS A 158 -21.57 -21.78 88.50
CA CYS A 158 -22.30 -22.66 87.59
C CYS A 158 -22.84 -23.88 88.31
N LYS A 159 -24.14 -24.14 88.12
CA LYS A 159 -24.83 -25.34 88.60
C LYS A 159 -24.53 -26.48 87.64
N MET A 160 -24.02 -27.61 88.14
CA MET A 160 -24.12 -28.88 87.42
C MET A 160 -25.04 -29.81 88.20
N LYS A 161 -26.16 -30.19 87.56
CA LYS A 161 -26.82 -31.46 87.88
C LYS A 161 -26.06 -32.55 87.13
N ASN A 162 -25.84 -33.70 87.77
CA ASN A 162 -26.48 -34.94 87.35
C ASN A 162 -26.16 -36.07 88.33
N SER A 163 -26.94 -37.14 88.22
CA SER A 163 -27.04 -38.23 89.20
C SER A 163 -26.63 -39.58 88.60
N SER A 164 -26.13 -40.46 89.48
CA SER A 164 -26.06 -41.92 89.32
C SER A 164 -24.98 -42.51 88.39
N ALA A 165 -24.37 -43.58 88.88
CA ALA A 165 -23.55 -44.55 88.12
C ALA A 165 -24.48 -45.64 87.49
N PRO A 166 -24.02 -46.75 86.83
CA PRO A 166 -23.08 -47.75 87.39
C PRO A 166 -22.13 -48.48 86.40
N SER A 167 -21.30 -49.40 86.94
CA SER A 167 -20.73 -50.61 86.26
C SER A 167 -19.70 -50.41 85.12
N LEU A 168 -18.76 -51.33 84.76
CA LEU A 168 -18.13 -52.57 85.29
C LEU A 168 -16.84 -52.82 84.40
N GLN A 169 -15.94 -53.81 84.49
CA GLN A 169 -15.76 -55.08 85.22
C GLN A 169 -14.24 -55.46 85.28
N SER A 170 -13.85 -56.40 86.16
CA SER A 170 -12.67 -57.31 86.02
C SER A 170 -11.26 -56.72 86.28
N THR A 171 -10.23 -57.46 86.76
CA THR A 171 -10.02 -58.93 86.83
C THR A 171 -9.22 -59.38 88.08
N ARG A 172 -9.48 -60.60 88.58
CA ARG A 172 -8.73 -61.56 89.48
C ARG A 172 -7.37 -61.13 90.07
N GLY A 173 -6.95 -61.55 91.28
CA GLY A 173 -7.45 -62.54 92.27
C GLY A 173 -6.41 -62.69 93.42
N ASN A 174 -6.46 -63.62 94.37
CA ASN A 174 -7.35 -64.78 94.58
C ASN A 174 -7.21 -65.32 96.04
N PHE A 175 -8.32 -65.69 96.71
CA PHE A 175 -8.42 -66.56 97.92
C PHE A 175 -7.80 -66.03 99.26
N ASN A 176 -8.29 -66.36 100.47
CA ASN A 176 -9.34 -67.32 100.86
C ASN A 176 -10.15 -66.92 102.13
N GLN A 177 -11.43 -67.32 102.17
CA GLN A 177 -12.40 -67.56 103.29
C GLN A 177 -12.29 -66.82 104.66
N ARG A 178 -13.33 -66.23 105.29
CA ARG A 178 -14.78 -66.57 105.51
C ARG A 178 -15.02 -67.60 106.64
N SER A 179 -15.89 -67.46 107.66
CA SER A 179 -16.64 -66.34 108.28
C SER A 179 -17.30 -66.79 109.61
N SER A 180 -17.82 -65.84 110.40
CA SER A 180 -19.03 -65.95 111.27
C SER A 180 -19.07 -66.90 112.50
N SER A 181 -18.96 -66.29 113.69
CA SER A 181 -19.96 -66.33 114.79
C SER A 181 -20.93 -67.52 114.99
N THR A 182 -21.03 -68.05 116.24
CA THR A 182 -22.25 -68.06 117.11
C THR A 182 -22.29 -69.16 118.20
N VAL A 183 -22.15 -68.77 119.47
CA VAL A 183 -22.91 -69.22 120.69
C VAL A 183 -22.91 -70.70 121.19
N SER A 184 -22.28 -70.88 122.37
CA SER A 184 -22.69 -71.71 123.54
C SER A 184 -22.44 -73.24 123.69
N GLN A 185 -22.45 -73.63 124.98
CA GLN A 185 -22.39 -74.97 125.63
C GLN A 185 -21.00 -75.65 125.56
N GLN A 186 -20.36 -76.03 126.68
CA GLN A 186 -20.73 -77.03 127.71
C GLN A 186 -20.89 -78.45 127.11
N SER A 187 -20.26 -79.51 127.63
CA SER A 187 -19.52 -79.69 128.89
C SER A 187 -18.55 -80.87 128.82
N SER A 188 -17.76 -81.11 129.88
CA SER A 188 -17.13 -82.42 130.20
C SER A 188 -15.93 -82.81 129.29
N SER A 189 -14.96 -83.63 129.70
CA SER A 189 -14.70 -84.29 131.00
C SER A 189 -13.20 -84.66 131.13
N GLU A 190 -12.66 -84.51 132.36
CA GLU A 190 -11.49 -85.23 132.89
C GLU A 190 -10.10 -84.99 132.21
N SER A 191 -8.96 -85.12 132.90
CA SER A 191 -8.71 -85.69 134.24
C SER A 191 -7.53 -85.02 134.97
N ARG A 192 -7.59 -85.00 136.31
CA ARG A 192 -6.61 -85.52 137.31
C ARG A 192 -5.11 -85.33 136.94
N THR A 193 -4.20 -84.81 137.78
CA THR A 193 -4.07 -84.75 139.27
C THR A 193 -2.88 -83.79 139.60
N SER A 194 -2.48 -83.41 140.82
CA SER A 194 -2.80 -83.79 142.21
C SER A 194 -2.40 -82.67 143.20
N THR A 195 -3.04 -82.63 144.37
CA THR A 195 -2.63 -81.84 145.56
C THR A 195 -1.31 -82.34 146.20
N PRO A 196 -0.67 -81.58 147.13
CA PRO A 196 0.79 -81.55 147.24
C PRO A 196 1.42 -82.51 148.27
N PRO A 197 2.74 -82.79 148.15
CA PRO A 197 3.52 -83.43 149.20
C PRO A 197 3.79 -82.45 150.37
N ARG A 198 3.00 -82.61 151.43
CA ARG A 198 3.18 -81.96 152.74
C ARG A 198 4.48 -82.44 153.40
N VAL A 199 5.55 -81.64 153.35
CA VAL A 199 6.74 -81.88 154.17
C VAL A 199 6.43 -81.49 155.62
N PRO A 200 6.63 -82.38 156.62
CA PRO A 200 6.41 -82.05 158.02
C PRO A 200 7.53 -81.14 158.57
N PRO A 201 7.24 -80.21 159.50
CA PRO A 201 8.29 -79.54 160.26
C PRO A 201 9.05 -80.56 161.12
N PRO A 202 10.34 -80.33 161.44
CA PRO A 202 11.09 -81.20 162.32
C PRO A 202 10.43 -81.27 163.70
N ILE A 203 10.36 -82.48 164.26
CA ILE A 203 9.76 -82.73 165.57
C ILE A 203 10.55 -81.94 166.62
N SER A 204 9.85 -81.06 167.35
CA SER A 204 10.44 -80.36 168.49
C SER A 204 10.97 -81.38 169.48
N VAL A 205 12.25 -81.25 169.87
CA VAL A 205 12.81 -82.04 170.96
C VAL A 205 11.98 -81.75 172.22
N ASP A 206 11.47 -82.81 172.83
CA ASP A 206 10.48 -82.75 173.92
C ASP A 206 11.19 -82.43 175.24
N THR A 207 11.71 -81.21 175.37
CA THR A 207 12.35 -80.69 176.59
C THR A 207 11.31 -80.39 177.67
N ARG A 208 10.68 -81.47 178.15
CA ARG A 208 9.79 -81.51 179.32
C ARG A 208 10.53 -81.21 180.62
N THR A 209 10.84 -79.94 180.85
CA THR A 209 10.64 -79.37 182.19
C THR A 209 9.14 -79.23 182.42
N VAL A 210 8.46 -80.37 182.60
CA VAL A 210 7.12 -80.41 183.21
C VAL A 210 7.31 -80.09 184.69
N SER A 211 7.44 -78.79 184.98
CA SER A 211 6.98 -78.25 186.24
C SER A 211 5.45 -78.39 186.26
N SER A 212 4.98 -79.61 186.61
CA SER A 212 3.56 -79.93 186.75
C SER A 212 2.91 -78.86 187.61
N GLN A 213 2.08 -78.01 187.01
CA GLN A 213 1.55 -76.83 187.69
C GLN A 213 0.75 -77.28 188.91
N THR A 214 1.30 -76.99 190.08
CA THR A 214 0.53 -77.03 191.33
C THR A 214 -0.64 -76.06 191.19
N VAL A 215 -1.73 -76.29 191.91
CA VAL A 215 -2.94 -75.43 191.83
C VAL A 215 -2.61 -73.94 192.10
N LYS A 216 -1.53 -73.65 192.85
CA LYS A 216 -1.04 -72.28 193.11
C LYS A 216 -0.24 -71.66 191.97
N SER A 217 0.38 -72.47 191.10
CA SER A 217 1.20 -72.00 189.97
C SER A 217 0.50 -72.10 188.60
N ALA A 218 -0.76 -72.57 188.58
CA ALA A 218 -1.67 -72.45 187.44
C ALA A 218 -2.27 -71.03 187.29
N LEU A 219 -2.20 -70.21 188.34
CA LEU A 219 -2.89 -68.92 188.47
C LEU A 219 -2.06 -67.69 188.06
N VAL A 220 -0.95 -67.89 187.32
CA VAL A 220 -0.11 -66.80 186.76
C VAL A 220 0.51 -67.28 185.43
N PRO A 221 0.46 -66.51 184.33
CA PRO A 221 1.11 -66.86 183.07
C PRO A 221 2.64 -66.84 183.19
N CYS A 222 3.33 -67.72 182.45
CA CYS A 222 4.79 -67.77 182.47
C CYS A 222 5.42 -66.64 181.62
N ALA A 223 6.70 -66.35 181.86
CA ALA A 223 7.43 -65.28 181.15
C ALA A 223 7.50 -65.46 179.62
N ALA A 224 7.29 -66.67 179.09
CA ALA A 224 7.16 -66.88 177.65
C ALA A 224 5.78 -66.42 177.13
N CYS A 225 4.70 -66.75 177.83
CA CYS A 225 3.34 -66.29 177.50
C CYS A 225 3.25 -64.76 177.56
N ALA A 226 3.85 -64.13 178.58
CA ALA A 226 3.90 -62.67 178.69
C ALA A 226 4.55 -62.00 177.47
N ARG A 227 5.72 -62.48 177.02
CA ARG A 227 6.38 -61.95 175.80
C ARG A 227 5.55 -62.15 174.54
N VAL A 228 4.85 -63.28 174.40
CA VAL A 228 3.95 -63.52 173.27
C VAL A 228 2.77 -62.54 173.29
N GLN A 229 2.17 -62.27 174.46
CA GLN A 229 1.08 -61.31 174.60
C GLN A 229 1.53 -59.87 174.33
N SER A 230 2.73 -59.46 174.76
CA SER A 230 3.34 -58.18 174.38
C SER A 230 3.53 -58.07 172.86
N SER A 231 4.15 -59.08 172.23
CA SER A 231 4.36 -59.09 170.78
C SER A 231 3.06 -59.11 169.98
N MET A 232 2.01 -59.76 170.51
CA MET A 232 0.67 -59.68 169.92
C MET A 232 0.07 -58.27 170.03
N ARG A 233 0.38 -57.49 171.08
CA ARG A 233 -0.02 -56.07 171.18
C ARG A 233 0.71 -55.23 170.15
N ASP A 234 2.04 -55.33 170.04
CA ASP A 234 2.83 -54.59 169.04
C ASP A 234 2.34 -54.84 167.59
N VAL A 235 2.06 -56.12 167.26
CA VAL A 235 1.49 -56.54 165.97
C VAL A 235 0.04 -56.06 165.79
N SER A 236 -0.70 -55.86 166.89
CA SER A 236 -2.07 -55.36 166.82
C SER A 236 -2.12 -53.86 166.60
N ASP A 237 -1.35 -53.07 167.35
CA ASP A 237 -1.35 -51.62 167.25
C ASP A 237 -0.85 -51.17 165.87
N THR A 238 0.13 -51.89 165.30
CA THR A 238 0.57 -51.69 163.91
C THR A 238 -0.48 -52.09 162.87
N LEU A 239 -1.23 -53.18 163.08
CA LEU A 239 -2.32 -53.59 162.20
C LEU A 239 -3.54 -52.66 162.27
N VAL A 240 -3.86 -52.15 163.47
CA VAL A 240 -4.83 -51.08 163.72
C VAL A 240 -4.42 -49.82 162.95
N GLY A 241 -3.17 -49.37 163.10
CA GLY A 241 -2.62 -48.20 162.40
C GLY A 241 -2.64 -48.37 160.88
N MET A 242 -2.30 -49.55 160.36
CA MET A 242 -2.44 -49.86 158.94
C MET A 242 -3.89 -49.73 158.48
N CYS A 243 -4.84 -50.36 159.18
CA CYS A 243 -6.27 -50.26 158.83
C CYS A 243 -6.74 -48.80 158.81
N GLN A 244 -6.46 -48.04 159.86
CA GLN A 244 -6.83 -46.62 159.95
C GLN A 244 -6.20 -45.79 158.82
N SER A 245 -4.92 -45.99 158.51
CA SER A 245 -4.23 -45.26 157.42
C SER A 245 -4.83 -45.50 156.03
N GLN A 246 -5.47 -46.66 155.81
CA GLN A 246 -6.11 -47.04 154.55
C GLN A 246 -7.65 -46.86 154.60
N GLY A 247 -8.19 -46.22 155.65
CA GLY A 247 -9.64 -46.01 155.82
C GLY A 247 -10.44 -47.31 156.05
N LEU A 248 -9.79 -48.38 156.48
CA LEU A 248 -10.40 -49.69 156.72
C LEU A 248 -10.88 -49.81 158.18
N PRO A 249 -12.06 -50.40 158.43
CA PRO A 249 -12.50 -50.70 159.79
C PRO A 249 -11.61 -51.82 160.38
N SER A 250 -11.16 -51.61 161.61
CA SER A 250 -10.48 -52.62 162.41
C SER A 250 -11.44 -53.24 163.43
N SER A 251 -11.53 -54.56 163.47
CA SER A 251 -12.24 -55.27 164.56
C SER A 251 -11.33 -55.43 165.78
N LEU A 252 -10.02 -55.39 165.56
CA LEU A 252 -9.00 -55.47 166.58
C LEU A 252 -9.04 -54.27 167.55
N VAL A 253 -9.34 -53.05 167.09
CA VAL A 253 -9.54 -51.86 167.96
C VAL A 253 -10.57 -52.15 169.06
N TYR A 254 -11.76 -52.63 168.68
CA TYR A 254 -12.85 -52.85 169.62
C TYR A 254 -12.54 -54.00 170.59
N PHE A 255 -11.83 -55.03 170.11
CA PHE A 255 -11.40 -56.15 170.93
C PHE A 255 -10.30 -55.75 171.92
N LEU A 256 -9.31 -54.94 171.51
CA LEU A 256 -8.28 -54.40 172.41
C LEU A 256 -8.89 -53.52 173.50
N ALA A 257 -9.81 -52.61 173.15
CA ALA A 257 -10.49 -51.75 174.12
C ALA A 257 -11.27 -52.58 175.14
N ALA A 258 -12.06 -53.57 174.69
CA ALA A 258 -12.81 -54.46 175.57
C ALA A 258 -11.90 -55.35 176.45
N LEU A 259 -10.74 -55.77 175.94
CA LEU A 259 -9.72 -56.43 176.77
C LEU A 259 -9.15 -55.50 177.82
N ASP A 260 -8.73 -54.28 177.45
CA ASP A 260 -8.08 -53.36 178.40
C ASP A 260 -9.02 -52.92 179.52
N GLU A 261 -10.33 -52.82 179.26
CA GLU A 261 -11.37 -52.62 180.29
C GLU A 261 -11.61 -53.84 181.21
N SER A 262 -11.25 -55.06 180.77
CA SER A 262 -11.52 -56.30 181.51
C SER A 262 -10.27 -56.99 182.09
N LEU A 263 -9.07 -56.46 181.82
CA LEU A 263 -7.79 -57.12 182.14
C LEU A 263 -6.94 -56.41 183.22
N GLU A 264 -7.55 -55.71 184.19
CA GLU A 264 -6.84 -55.06 185.31
C GLU A 264 -5.91 -56.00 186.11
N GLN A 265 -6.08 -57.32 185.98
CA GLN A 265 -5.29 -58.35 186.66
C GLN A 265 -4.30 -59.10 185.74
N GLY A 266 -4.17 -58.69 184.48
CA GLY A 266 -3.03 -59.04 183.60
C GLY A 266 -2.96 -60.50 183.12
N GLN A 267 -4.09 -61.21 183.00
CA GLN A 267 -4.12 -62.61 182.57
C GLN A 267 -5.14 -62.89 181.46
N LEU A 268 -4.67 -63.01 180.22
CA LEU A 268 -5.50 -63.48 179.10
C LEU A 268 -5.67 -65.00 179.16
N SER A 269 -6.91 -65.48 179.01
CA SER A 269 -7.21 -66.89 178.89
C SER A 269 -6.84 -67.44 177.50
N PRO A 270 -6.77 -68.78 177.33
CA PRO A 270 -6.60 -69.38 176.01
C PRO A 270 -7.70 -69.01 175.00
N ALA A 271 -8.91 -68.68 175.47
CA ALA A 271 -10.00 -68.22 174.62
C ALA A 271 -9.75 -66.80 174.11
N ASP A 272 -9.27 -65.90 174.98
CA ASP A 272 -8.98 -64.51 174.61
C ASP A 272 -7.84 -64.43 173.60
N VAL A 273 -6.77 -65.24 173.78
CA VAL A 273 -5.67 -65.33 172.81
C VAL A 273 -6.15 -65.90 171.46
N ALA A 274 -7.06 -66.87 171.46
CA ALA A 274 -7.66 -67.41 170.24
C ALA A 274 -8.57 -66.40 169.53
N GLN A 275 -9.37 -65.63 170.28
CA GLN A 275 -10.18 -64.54 169.74
C GLN A 275 -9.30 -63.42 169.20
N TRP A 276 -8.21 -63.07 169.90
CA TRP A 276 -7.24 -62.06 169.46
C TRP A 276 -6.62 -62.44 168.11
N ALA A 277 -6.13 -63.68 167.99
CA ALA A 277 -5.60 -64.20 166.72
C ALA A 277 -6.67 -64.21 165.60
N ALA A 278 -7.95 -64.44 165.94
CA ALA A 278 -9.04 -64.36 164.98
C ALA A 278 -9.33 -62.92 164.52
N GLU A 279 -9.35 -61.92 165.41
CA GLU A 279 -9.54 -60.52 165.02
C GLU A 279 -8.34 -59.98 164.21
N GLN A 280 -7.10 -60.31 164.60
CA GLN A 280 -5.90 -60.04 163.79
C GLN A 280 -6.03 -60.65 162.39
N SER A 281 -6.47 -61.90 162.29
CA SER A 281 -6.67 -62.60 161.01
C SER A 281 -7.77 -61.94 160.15
N ARG A 282 -8.83 -61.40 160.77
CA ARG A 282 -9.88 -60.66 160.05
C ARG A 282 -9.35 -59.35 159.49
N ASP A 283 -8.60 -58.58 160.26
CA ASP A 283 -8.08 -57.28 159.83
C ASP A 283 -6.95 -57.43 158.79
N LEU A 284 -6.05 -58.42 158.95
CA LEU A 284 -5.14 -58.83 157.87
C LEU A 284 -5.90 -59.26 156.61
N GLY A 285 -7.02 -59.97 156.77
CA GLY A 285 -7.93 -60.32 155.67
C GLY A 285 -8.61 -59.12 155.01
N ARG A 286 -8.85 -58.02 155.73
CA ARG A 286 -9.36 -56.74 155.17
C ARG A 286 -8.27 -56.03 154.38
N VAL A 287 -7.07 -55.89 154.96
CA VAL A 287 -5.90 -55.30 154.29
C VAL A 287 -5.54 -56.08 153.03
N GLY A 288 -5.49 -57.41 153.09
CA GLY A 288 -5.24 -58.27 151.91
C GLY A 288 -6.27 -58.06 150.80
N LYS A 289 -7.58 -58.05 151.14
CA LYS A 289 -8.65 -57.75 150.16
C LYS A 289 -8.56 -56.34 149.58
N HIS A 290 -8.12 -55.36 150.35
CA HIS A 290 -7.88 -53.99 149.86
C HIS A 290 -6.70 -53.95 148.89
N LEU A 291 -5.57 -54.57 149.23
CA LEU A 291 -4.38 -54.66 148.36
C LEU A 291 -4.65 -55.44 147.07
N CYS A 292 -5.49 -56.48 147.10
CA CYS A 292 -6.03 -57.12 145.90
C CYS A 292 -6.80 -56.09 145.06
N LYS A 293 -7.85 -55.46 145.59
CA LYS A 293 -8.65 -54.48 144.85
C LYS A 293 -7.83 -53.32 144.28
N MET A 294 -6.82 -52.82 145.00
CA MET A 294 -5.90 -51.81 144.49
C MET A 294 -5.09 -52.33 143.30
N ARG A 295 -4.58 -53.58 143.37
CA ARG A 295 -3.89 -54.21 142.25
C ARG A 295 -4.83 -54.41 141.06
N ASP A 296 -6.04 -54.90 141.31
CA ASP A 296 -7.05 -55.19 140.30
C ASP A 296 -7.54 -53.94 139.56
N THR A 297 -7.42 -52.74 140.17
CA THR A 297 -7.68 -51.45 139.49
C THR A 297 -6.43 -50.81 138.88
N VAL A 298 -5.27 -50.90 139.53
CA VAL A 298 -4.01 -50.30 139.04
C VAL A 298 -3.43 -51.07 137.84
N GLN A 299 -3.58 -52.39 137.80
CA GLN A 299 -3.05 -53.22 136.72
C GLN A 299 -3.65 -52.90 135.33
N PRO A 300 -4.99 -52.90 135.13
CA PRO A 300 -5.58 -52.54 133.84
C PRO A 300 -5.34 -51.06 133.47
N LEU A 301 -5.16 -50.17 134.45
CA LEU A 301 -4.76 -48.78 134.17
C LEU A 301 -3.31 -48.67 133.68
N ARG A 302 -2.39 -49.52 134.17
CA ARG A 302 -1.01 -49.61 133.63
C ARG A 302 -1.00 -50.19 132.22
N GLU A 303 -1.75 -51.27 131.99
CA GLU A 303 -1.88 -51.90 130.67
C GLU A 303 -2.50 -50.94 129.65
N SER A 304 -3.57 -50.21 130.04
CA SER A 304 -4.18 -49.17 129.22
C SER A 304 -3.25 -47.97 128.99
N LEU A 305 -2.37 -47.63 129.94
CA LEU A 305 -1.38 -46.57 129.75
C LEU A 305 -0.34 -46.98 128.70
N VAL A 306 0.23 -48.19 128.81
CA VAL A 306 1.20 -48.72 127.83
C VAL A 306 0.57 -48.76 126.43
N ALA A 307 -0.64 -49.32 126.28
CA ALA A 307 -1.33 -49.38 124.99
C ALA A 307 -1.62 -47.99 124.38
N LEU A 308 -1.92 -46.98 125.21
CA LEU A 308 -2.08 -45.60 124.76
C LEU A 308 -0.75 -44.93 124.40
N GLU A 309 0.36 -45.28 125.06
CA GLU A 309 1.70 -44.79 124.70
C GLU A 309 2.21 -45.42 123.40
N GLU A 310 1.93 -46.70 123.17
CA GLU A 310 2.20 -47.42 121.92
C GLU A 310 1.39 -46.82 120.76
N ALA A 311 0.07 -46.67 120.91
CA ALA A 311 -0.79 -46.07 119.89
C ALA A 311 -0.42 -44.60 119.59
N ARG A 312 0.01 -43.84 120.60
CA ARG A 312 0.54 -42.48 120.43
C ARG A 312 1.84 -42.47 119.61
N GLU A 313 2.71 -43.46 119.79
CA GLU A 313 3.96 -43.55 119.03
C GLU A 313 3.74 -44.04 117.60
N GLU A 314 2.79 -44.96 117.38
CA GLU A 314 2.36 -45.34 116.04
C GLU A 314 1.83 -44.12 115.26
N LEU A 315 0.95 -43.32 115.88
CA LEU A 315 0.43 -42.08 115.27
C LEU A 315 1.55 -41.06 114.97
N ARG A 316 2.60 -40.97 115.79
CA ARG A 316 3.78 -40.13 115.47
C ARG A 316 4.55 -40.65 114.27
N GLN A 317 4.77 -41.96 114.18
CA GLN A 317 5.44 -42.58 113.03
C GLN A 317 4.62 -42.37 111.74
N GLN A 318 3.30 -42.52 111.80
CA GLN A 318 2.40 -42.22 110.68
C GLN A 318 2.46 -40.73 110.27
N LEU A 319 2.49 -39.79 111.23
CA LEU A 319 2.63 -38.36 110.94
C LEU A 319 3.97 -38.03 110.25
N VAL A 320 5.09 -38.58 110.74
CA VAL A 320 6.41 -38.37 110.12
C VAL A 320 6.46 -38.96 108.71
N GLN A 321 5.93 -40.18 108.51
CA GLN A 321 5.85 -40.79 107.18
C GLN A 321 5.01 -39.94 106.21
N MET A 322 3.88 -39.39 106.66
CA MET A 322 3.04 -38.50 105.85
C MET A 322 3.73 -37.16 105.54
N GLU A 323 4.47 -36.59 106.50
CA GLU A 323 5.24 -35.35 106.28
C GLU A 323 6.39 -35.57 105.28
N GLU A 324 7.12 -36.70 105.37
CA GLU A 324 8.12 -37.07 104.37
C GLU A 324 7.50 -37.28 102.97
N LEU A 325 6.34 -37.93 102.88
CA LEU A 325 5.64 -38.16 101.61
C LEU A 325 5.19 -36.83 100.98
N LEU A 326 4.61 -35.91 101.76
CA LEU A 326 4.24 -34.57 101.29
C LEU A 326 5.47 -33.75 100.87
N LEU A 327 6.62 -33.90 101.54
CA LEU A 327 7.87 -33.25 101.15
C LEU A 327 8.44 -33.84 99.83
N ARG A 328 8.36 -35.16 99.65
CA ARG A 328 8.73 -35.85 98.40
C ARG A 328 7.82 -35.43 97.24
N GLU A 329 6.51 -35.41 97.45
CA GLU A 329 5.54 -34.95 96.44
C GLU A 329 5.79 -33.48 96.06
N ARG A 330 5.97 -32.60 97.06
CA ARG A 330 6.26 -31.17 96.83
C ARG A 330 7.55 -30.94 96.06
N THR A 331 8.62 -31.68 96.36
CA THR A 331 9.91 -31.54 95.67
C THR A 331 9.85 -32.10 94.24
N LEU A 332 9.17 -33.22 94.00
CA LEU A 332 8.90 -33.73 92.65
C LEU A 332 8.04 -32.76 91.83
N TYR A 333 6.99 -32.18 92.43
CA TYR A 333 6.15 -31.17 91.78
C TYR A 333 6.94 -29.90 91.41
N GLN A 334 7.80 -29.42 92.32
CA GLN A 334 8.67 -28.27 92.05
C GLN A 334 9.70 -28.56 90.95
N ALA A 335 10.30 -29.75 90.94
CA ALA A 335 11.21 -30.17 89.86
C ALA A 335 10.47 -30.27 88.51
N GLY A 336 9.25 -30.83 88.48
CA GLY A 336 8.41 -30.88 87.28
C GLY A 336 8.03 -29.50 86.74
N LEU A 337 7.72 -28.53 87.62
CA LEU A 337 7.50 -27.13 87.21
C LEU A 337 8.76 -26.48 86.63
N GLN A 338 9.93 -26.70 87.26
CA GLN A 338 11.20 -26.19 86.74
C GLN A 338 11.56 -26.80 85.37
N GLU A 339 11.31 -28.09 85.17
CA GLU A 339 11.53 -28.75 83.89
C GLU A 339 10.58 -28.21 82.81
N GLN A 340 9.29 -28.02 83.14
CA GLN A 340 8.33 -27.40 82.22
C GLN A 340 8.72 -25.97 81.83
N ASP A 341 9.17 -25.16 82.78
CA ASP A 341 9.63 -23.79 82.52
C ASP A 341 10.90 -23.75 81.65
N VAL A 342 11.87 -24.66 81.88
CA VAL A 342 13.04 -24.83 80.98
C VAL A 342 12.61 -25.25 79.58
N ARG A 343 11.74 -26.26 79.44
CA ARG A 343 11.21 -26.71 78.15
C ARG A 343 10.45 -25.61 77.41
N LEU A 344 9.70 -24.76 78.12
CA LEU A 344 9.02 -23.59 77.56
C LEU A 344 10.01 -22.52 77.08
N ARG A 345 11.03 -22.19 77.88
CA ARG A 345 12.09 -21.23 77.50
C ARG A 345 12.91 -21.72 76.29
N GLU A 346 13.22 -23.02 76.22
CA GLU A 346 13.83 -23.63 75.03
C GLU A 346 12.91 -23.54 73.80
N ALA A 347 11.63 -23.84 73.94
CA ALA A 347 10.67 -23.76 72.83
C ALA A 347 10.49 -22.32 72.31
N GLN A 348 10.49 -21.33 73.23
CA GLN A 348 10.49 -19.91 72.91
C GLN A 348 11.75 -19.51 72.14
N SER A 349 12.93 -19.85 72.66
CA SER A 349 14.22 -19.55 72.01
C SER A 349 14.33 -20.17 70.60
N ARG A 350 13.95 -21.45 70.44
CA ARG A 350 13.90 -22.11 69.12
C ARG A 350 12.94 -21.44 68.15
N LYS A 351 11.79 -20.93 68.64
CA LYS A 351 10.82 -20.16 67.83
C LYS A 351 11.40 -18.80 67.42
N GLU A 352 12.05 -18.08 68.33
CA GLU A 352 12.69 -16.78 68.06
C GLU A 352 13.85 -16.94 67.06
N GLU A 353 14.68 -17.97 67.19
CA GLU A 353 15.70 -18.33 66.19
C GLU A 353 15.09 -18.59 64.80
N ALA A 354 14.02 -19.39 64.72
CA ALA A 354 13.36 -19.70 63.45
C ALA A 354 12.75 -18.46 62.80
N LEU A 355 12.11 -17.59 63.60
CA LEU A 355 11.51 -16.33 63.15
C LEU A 355 12.60 -15.34 62.68
N SER A 356 13.73 -15.28 63.39
CA SER A 356 14.92 -14.50 62.99
C SER A 356 15.53 -14.99 61.67
N LYS A 357 15.68 -16.31 61.49
CA LYS A 357 16.14 -16.92 60.23
C LYS A 357 15.19 -16.59 59.06
N GLN A 358 13.88 -16.74 59.27
CA GLN A 358 12.86 -16.34 58.28
C GLN A 358 12.90 -14.82 57.96
N GLN A 359 13.11 -13.95 58.94
CA GLN A 359 13.29 -12.52 58.70
C GLN A 359 14.52 -12.23 57.83
N GLU A 360 15.65 -12.89 58.07
CA GLU A 360 16.84 -12.71 57.23
C GLU A 360 16.68 -13.31 55.82
N GLU A 361 15.95 -14.41 55.67
CA GLU A 361 15.57 -14.95 54.35
C GLU A 361 14.65 -14.00 53.59
N LEU A 362 13.63 -13.43 54.24
CA LEU A 362 12.76 -12.41 53.65
C LEU A 362 13.55 -11.14 53.28
N LYS A 363 14.45 -10.64 54.13
CA LYS A 363 15.33 -9.50 53.81
C LYS A 363 16.24 -9.78 52.61
N LYS A 364 16.77 -11.01 52.46
CA LYS A 364 17.54 -11.43 51.27
C LYS A 364 16.66 -11.52 50.03
N GLY A 365 15.42 -12.02 50.17
CA GLY A 365 14.41 -12.07 49.12
C GLY A 365 14.07 -10.67 48.60
N ILE A 366 13.74 -9.74 49.51
CA ILE A 366 13.47 -8.32 49.21
C ILE A 366 14.64 -7.70 48.44
N LYS A 367 15.87 -7.77 48.96
CA LYS A 367 17.07 -7.24 48.29
C LYS A 367 17.33 -7.84 46.90
N SER A 368 16.95 -9.12 46.70
CA SER A 368 17.05 -9.80 45.40
C SER A 368 15.97 -9.31 44.42
N LEU A 369 14.75 -9.07 44.90
CA LEU A 369 13.65 -8.51 44.11
C LEU A 369 13.88 -7.04 43.78
N GLU A 370 14.34 -6.22 44.73
CA GLU A 370 14.77 -4.82 44.52
C GLU A 370 15.81 -4.75 43.39
N LYS A 371 16.89 -5.54 43.49
CA LYS A 371 17.94 -5.57 42.45
C LYS A 371 17.44 -6.02 41.08
N LYS A 372 16.47 -6.95 41.02
CA LYS A 372 15.80 -7.33 39.76
C LYS A 372 14.95 -6.19 39.22
N ASN A 373 14.20 -5.50 40.08
CA ASN A 373 13.35 -4.38 39.72
C ASN A 373 14.17 -3.19 39.19
N SER A 374 15.25 -2.79 39.88
CA SER A 374 16.19 -1.77 39.39
C SER A 374 16.79 -2.12 38.02
N LYS A 375 17.08 -3.41 37.77
CA LYS A 375 17.55 -3.87 36.45
C LYS A 375 16.47 -3.75 35.38
N LEU A 376 15.23 -4.15 35.69
CA LEU A 376 14.09 -4.05 34.76
C LEU A 376 13.75 -2.59 34.44
N GLN A 377 13.80 -1.69 35.44
CA GLN A 377 13.63 -0.26 35.24
C GLN A 377 14.71 0.30 34.30
N ALA A 378 15.99 0.02 34.56
CA ALA A 378 17.08 0.46 33.68
C ALA A 378 16.99 -0.13 32.25
N GLN A 379 16.40 -1.31 32.08
CA GLN A 379 16.08 -1.86 30.76
C GLN A 379 14.90 -1.14 30.10
N LEU A 380 13.84 -0.81 30.84
CA LEU A 380 12.70 -0.03 30.36
C LEU A 380 13.13 1.38 29.93
N ASP A 381 13.93 2.07 30.74
CA ASP A 381 14.48 3.40 30.44
C ASP A 381 15.32 3.37 29.15
N LEU A 382 16.14 2.33 28.96
CA LEU A 382 16.92 2.09 27.74
C LEU A 382 16.03 1.80 26.53
N HIS A 383 14.93 1.04 26.69
CA HIS A 383 13.97 0.79 25.62
C HIS A 383 13.22 2.07 25.22
N LEU A 384 12.79 2.90 26.18
CA LEU A 384 12.17 4.21 25.93
C LEU A 384 13.15 5.14 25.19
N ALA A 385 14.41 5.24 25.65
CA ALA A 385 15.44 6.03 24.97
C ALA A 385 15.73 5.55 23.53
N ASN A 386 15.62 4.25 23.25
CA ASN A 386 15.76 3.71 21.91
C ASN A 386 14.51 3.94 21.04
N ILE A 387 13.30 3.92 21.61
CA ILE A 387 12.06 4.30 20.91
C ILE A 387 12.17 5.76 20.46
N HIS A 388 12.42 6.71 21.37
CA HIS A 388 12.53 8.13 21.01
C HIS A 388 13.60 8.40 19.92
N ARG A 389 14.70 7.63 19.89
CA ARG A 389 15.70 7.70 18.81
C ARG A 389 15.17 7.21 17.47
N LEU A 390 14.44 6.10 17.46
CA LEU A 390 13.81 5.57 16.24
C LEU A 390 12.71 6.49 15.72
N GLU A 391 11.99 7.18 16.61
CA GLU A 391 11.01 8.20 16.26
C GLU A 391 11.65 9.44 15.63
N HIS A 392 12.77 9.93 16.19
CA HIS A 392 13.54 11.01 15.56
C HIS A 392 14.01 10.61 14.15
N VAL A 393 14.59 9.42 14.00
CA VAL A 393 15.07 8.91 12.69
C VAL A 393 13.90 8.71 11.70
N ARG A 394 12.72 8.27 12.16
CA ARG A 394 11.49 8.22 11.35
C ARG A 394 11.13 9.62 10.85
N ASP A 395 11.17 10.64 11.71
CA ASP A 395 10.74 12.00 11.38
C ASP A 395 11.78 12.73 10.49
N ASP A 396 13.07 12.42 10.63
CA ASP A 396 14.13 12.84 9.70
C ASP A 396 13.91 12.22 8.31
N LEU A 397 13.71 10.89 8.25
CA LEU A 397 13.46 10.18 6.98
C LEU A 397 12.16 10.63 6.30
N GLN A 398 11.12 10.94 7.07
CA GLN A 398 9.87 11.48 6.52
C GLN A 398 10.09 12.88 5.93
N GLN A 399 10.94 13.70 6.53
CA GLN A 399 11.34 14.99 5.95
C GLN A 399 12.17 14.81 4.65
N GLU A 400 13.10 13.85 4.62
CA GLU A 400 13.87 13.55 3.41
C GLU A 400 12.99 13.03 2.26
N VAL A 401 12.04 12.13 2.54
CA VAL A 401 11.04 11.66 1.57
C VAL A 401 10.16 12.82 1.07
N ASN A 402 9.73 13.71 1.97
CA ASN A 402 8.95 14.89 1.60
C ASN A 402 9.76 15.91 0.77
N ALA A 403 11.08 16.00 0.95
CA ALA A 403 11.97 16.82 0.13
C ALA A 403 12.16 16.19 -1.26
N ARG A 404 12.56 14.92 -1.32
CA ARG A 404 12.71 14.15 -2.57
C ARG A 404 11.42 14.13 -3.40
N GLY A 405 10.24 14.11 -2.77
CA GLY A 405 8.96 14.23 -3.46
C GLY A 405 8.77 15.56 -4.20
N LYS A 406 9.25 16.68 -3.64
CA LYS A 406 9.24 18.00 -4.30
C LYS A 406 10.24 18.06 -5.44
N ASP A 407 11.44 17.50 -5.23
CA ASP A 407 12.46 17.41 -6.29
C ASP A 407 11.96 16.55 -7.47
N GLN A 408 11.30 15.43 -7.18
CA GLN A 408 10.66 14.56 -8.17
C GLN A 408 9.55 15.29 -8.95
N GLN A 409 8.73 16.11 -8.28
CA GLN A 409 7.74 16.96 -8.96
C GLN A 409 8.42 17.98 -9.88
N MET A 410 9.45 18.70 -9.38
CA MET A 410 10.19 19.70 -10.16
C MET A 410 10.89 19.07 -11.38
N ILE A 411 11.43 17.85 -11.24
CA ILE A 411 11.97 17.06 -12.36
C ILE A 411 10.88 16.76 -13.39
N GLY A 412 9.68 16.35 -12.97
CA GLY A 412 8.54 16.14 -13.88
C GLY A 412 8.12 17.42 -14.62
N GLU A 413 8.03 18.55 -13.91
CA GLU A 413 7.74 19.86 -14.51
C GLU A 413 8.83 20.32 -15.50
N LEU A 414 10.10 19.97 -15.26
CA LEU A 414 11.20 20.26 -16.18
C LEU A 414 11.19 19.32 -17.39
N GLN A 415 10.88 18.03 -17.20
CA GLN A 415 10.77 17.05 -18.30
C GLN A 415 9.66 17.43 -19.28
N GLU A 416 8.50 17.88 -18.80
CA GLU A 416 7.41 18.31 -19.69
C GLU A 416 7.74 19.64 -20.40
N LYS A 417 8.48 20.55 -19.75
CA LYS A 417 9.04 21.76 -20.41
C LYS A 417 10.04 21.38 -21.52
N ILE A 418 10.90 20.38 -21.29
CA ILE A 418 11.81 19.84 -22.31
C ILE A 418 11.01 19.26 -23.49
N ARG A 419 10.04 18.38 -23.23
CA ARG A 419 9.17 17.80 -24.28
C ARG A 419 8.44 18.87 -25.11
N MET A 420 7.93 19.92 -24.47
CA MET A 420 7.31 21.05 -25.18
C MET A 420 8.32 21.80 -26.07
N LEU A 421 9.53 22.05 -25.59
CA LEU A 421 10.59 22.71 -26.36
C LEU A 421 11.10 21.84 -27.52
N GLU A 422 11.22 20.53 -27.33
CA GLU A 422 11.54 19.57 -28.39
C GLU A 422 10.47 19.57 -29.49
N ALA A 423 9.18 19.55 -29.11
CA ALA A 423 8.08 19.63 -30.06
C ALA A 423 8.05 20.96 -30.83
N GLN A 424 8.34 22.09 -30.16
CA GLN A 424 8.49 23.40 -30.81
C GLN A 424 9.70 23.45 -31.76
N LEU A 425 10.83 22.86 -31.37
CA LEU A 425 12.04 22.81 -32.20
C LEU A 425 11.82 21.95 -33.44
N LEU A 426 11.16 20.80 -33.32
CA LEU A 426 10.73 19.98 -34.45
C LEU A 426 9.76 20.74 -35.37
N ALA A 427 8.76 21.43 -34.82
CA ALA A 427 7.83 22.24 -35.62
C ALA A 427 8.58 23.33 -36.41
N ASN A 428 9.49 24.05 -35.76
CA ASN A 428 10.34 25.08 -36.37
C ASN A 428 11.27 24.49 -37.45
N GLN A 429 11.85 23.31 -37.23
CA GLN A 429 12.64 22.62 -38.26
C GLN A 429 11.79 22.35 -39.51
N THR A 430 10.57 21.82 -39.37
CA THR A 430 9.70 21.60 -40.55
C THR A 430 9.22 22.89 -41.21
N LEU A 431 9.35 24.05 -40.58
CA LEU A 431 9.11 25.36 -41.22
C LEU A 431 10.35 25.80 -41.99
N LEU A 432 11.54 25.67 -41.39
CA LEU A 432 12.82 25.92 -42.05
C LEU A 432 12.99 25.05 -43.30
N ASP A 433 12.70 23.75 -43.22
CA ASP A 433 12.77 22.82 -44.35
C ASP A 433 11.87 23.26 -45.52
N LYS A 434 10.68 23.82 -45.22
CA LYS A 434 9.74 24.36 -46.23
C LYS A 434 10.28 25.63 -46.88
N GLU A 435 10.91 26.54 -46.12
CA GLU A 435 11.56 27.72 -46.70
C GLU A 435 12.80 27.35 -47.51
N CYS A 436 13.60 26.38 -47.07
CA CYS A 436 14.70 25.83 -47.86
C CYS A 436 14.21 25.20 -49.17
N ALA A 437 13.09 24.46 -49.16
CA ALA A 437 12.49 23.89 -50.36
C ALA A 437 11.94 24.98 -51.32
N LYS A 438 11.30 26.03 -50.79
CA LYS A 438 10.88 27.21 -51.57
C LYS A 438 12.09 27.91 -52.20
N TYR A 439 13.16 28.15 -51.43
CA TYR A 439 14.39 28.78 -51.90
C TYR A 439 15.04 27.97 -53.03
N GLN A 440 15.20 26.65 -52.86
CA GLN A 440 15.71 25.79 -53.93
C GLN A 440 14.86 25.83 -55.21
N ASN A 441 13.53 25.89 -55.08
CA ASN A 441 12.64 26.03 -56.24
C ASN A 441 12.77 27.40 -56.91
N ALA A 442 12.96 28.48 -56.14
CA ALA A 442 13.27 29.80 -56.69
C ALA A 442 14.63 29.83 -57.41
N CYS A 443 15.66 29.17 -56.88
CA CYS A 443 16.95 28.99 -57.57
C CYS A 443 16.79 28.27 -58.92
N ARG A 444 16.08 27.13 -58.95
CA ARG A 444 15.80 26.38 -60.19
C ARG A 444 15.02 27.21 -61.23
N GLN A 445 14.07 28.04 -60.77
CA GLN A 445 13.34 28.97 -61.63
C GLN A 445 14.25 30.07 -62.18
N GLN A 446 15.14 30.62 -61.36
CA GLN A 446 16.13 31.63 -61.78
C GLN A 446 17.14 31.05 -62.78
N GLU A 447 17.65 29.83 -62.55
CA GLU A 447 18.51 29.10 -63.49
C GLU A 447 17.82 28.87 -64.83
N SER A 448 16.56 28.40 -64.81
CA SER A 448 15.74 28.22 -66.01
C SER A 448 15.48 29.54 -66.75
N MET A 449 15.25 30.64 -66.02
CA MET A 449 15.08 31.97 -66.59
C MET A 449 16.37 32.47 -67.24
N GLN A 450 17.53 32.28 -66.60
CA GLN A 450 18.84 32.65 -67.14
C GLN A 450 19.21 31.83 -68.37
N LEU A 451 18.90 30.53 -68.40
CA LEU A 451 19.07 29.70 -69.59
C LEU A 451 18.20 30.19 -70.75
N LYS A 452 16.94 30.56 -70.47
CA LYS A 452 16.07 31.16 -71.50
C LYS A 452 16.57 32.52 -71.98
N GLN A 453 17.06 33.38 -71.08
CA GLN A 453 17.66 34.66 -71.43
C GLN A 453 18.90 34.50 -72.32
N LYS A 454 19.79 33.54 -72.01
CA LYS A 454 20.96 33.21 -72.85
C LYS A 454 20.54 32.72 -74.24
N SER A 455 19.59 31.79 -74.32
CA SER A 455 19.10 31.29 -75.61
C SER A 455 18.38 32.37 -76.43
N MET A 456 17.70 33.32 -75.78
CA MET A 456 17.15 34.50 -76.46
C MET A 456 18.23 35.48 -76.93
N LEU A 457 19.32 35.65 -76.17
CA LEU A 457 20.46 36.47 -76.59
C LEU A 457 21.16 35.83 -77.80
N GLU A 458 21.43 34.52 -77.76
CA GLU A 458 21.96 33.76 -78.90
C GLU A 458 21.07 33.86 -80.16
N GLN A 459 19.75 34.00 -79.99
CA GLN A 459 18.81 34.27 -81.09
C GLN A 459 18.90 35.71 -81.62
N VAL A 460 19.08 36.71 -80.76
CA VAL A 460 19.36 38.09 -81.17
C VAL A 460 20.70 38.15 -81.89
N ASP A 461 21.76 37.55 -81.35
CA ASP A 461 23.08 37.45 -81.98
C ASP A 461 23.02 36.73 -83.35
N MET A 462 22.05 35.84 -83.60
CA MET A 462 21.81 35.25 -84.92
C MET A 462 21.08 36.23 -85.86
N LEU A 463 20.02 36.89 -85.38
CA LEU A 463 19.25 37.87 -86.16
C LEU A 463 20.09 39.10 -86.53
N ASP A 464 20.98 39.56 -85.65
CA ASP A 464 21.89 40.67 -85.95
C ASP A 464 22.90 40.28 -87.03
N ARG A 465 23.44 39.05 -87.00
CA ARG A 465 24.26 38.50 -88.10
C ARG A 465 23.49 38.33 -89.40
N GLU A 466 22.21 37.95 -89.35
CA GLU A 466 21.34 37.92 -90.55
C GLU A 466 21.08 39.34 -91.09
N CYS A 467 20.94 40.35 -90.21
CA CYS A 467 20.84 41.76 -90.60
C CYS A 467 22.15 42.27 -91.24
N GLU A 468 23.31 41.99 -90.63
CA GLU A 468 24.63 42.32 -91.20
C GLU A 468 24.85 41.66 -92.57
N GLU A 469 24.46 40.38 -92.72
CA GLU A 469 24.54 39.64 -93.98
C GLU A 469 23.64 40.26 -95.06
N VAL A 470 22.40 40.62 -94.74
CA VAL A 470 21.47 41.30 -95.66
C VAL A 470 21.97 42.70 -96.01
N GLN A 471 22.48 43.46 -95.04
CA GLN A 471 23.00 44.80 -95.27
C GLN A 471 24.29 44.80 -96.11
N ARG A 472 25.16 43.80 -95.94
CA ARG A 472 26.35 43.64 -96.80
C ARG A 472 25.96 43.28 -98.22
N ARG A 473 25.03 42.34 -98.43
CA ARG A 473 24.50 41.99 -99.76
C ARG A 473 23.77 43.15 -100.43
N LEU A 474 23.12 44.01 -99.66
CA LEU A 474 22.55 45.26 -100.16
C LEU A 474 23.68 46.18 -100.66
N GLY A 475 24.72 46.41 -99.86
CA GLY A 475 25.91 47.18 -100.26
C GLY A 475 26.59 46.62 -101.52
N GLU A 476 26.87 45.32 -101.56
CA GLU A 476 27.40 44.61 -102.73
C GLU A 476 26.52 44.81 -103.99
N SER A 477 25.19 44.84 -103.82
CA SER A 477 24.23 45.10 -104.91
C SER A 477 24.09 46.60 -105.26
N GLU A 478 24.43 47.51 -104.36
CA GLU A 478 24.44 48.96 -104.60
C GLU A 478 25.74 49.38 -105.30
N GLU A 479 26.89 48.86 -104.87
CA GLU A 479 28.19 48.98 -105.55
C GLU A 479 28.13 48.41 -106.98
N ALA A 480 27.59 47.19 -107.16
CA ALA A 480 27.44 46.59 -108.49
C ALA A 480 26.45 47.37 -109.39
N LYS A 481 25.48 48.07 -108.79
CA LYS A 481 24.57 48.96 -109.52
C LYS A 481 25.26 50.27 -109.91
N GLU A 482 26.10 50.84 -109.05
CA GLU A 482 26.91 52.02 -109.34
C GLU A 482 27.94 51.72 -110.45
N GLU A 483 28.62 50.58 -110.39
CA GLU A 483 29.55 50.14 -111.45
C GLU A 483 28.83 49.92 -112.80
N LEU A 484 27.57 49.46 -112.80
CA LEU A 484 26.73 49.37 -114.00
C LEU A 484 26.22 50.75 -114.48
N GLN A 485 26.01 51.70 -113.57
CA GLN A 485 25.65 53.08 -113.87
C GLN A 485 26.82 53.79 -114.58
N ASP A 486 28.06 53.61 -114.10
CA ASP A 486 29.28 54.15 -114.69
C ASP A 486 29.62 53.52 -116.05
N LYS A 487 29.39 52.22 -116.21
CA LYS A 487 29.49 51.56 -117.53
C LYS A 487 28.47 52.13 -118.53
N LEU A 488 27.27 52.50 -118.05
CA LEU A 488 26.23 53.10 -118.89
C LEU A 488 26.53 54.56 -119.26
N THR A 489 27.14 55.36 -118.38
CA THR A 489 27.58 56.72 -118.71
C THR A 489 28.74 56.69 -119.70
N HIS A 490 29.76 55.85 -119.50
CA HIS A 490 30.88 55.68 -120.45
C HIS A 490 30.38 55.33 -121.86
N ILE A 491 29.50 54.32 -121.99
CA ILE A 491 28.94 53.92 -123.29
C ILE A 491 28.07 55.04 -123.90
N SER A 492 27.43 55.87 -123.08
CA SER A 492 26.70 57.05 -123.54
C SER A 492 27.63 58.14 -124.09
N GLU A 493 28.76 58.39 -123.43
CA GLU A 493 29.78 59.35 -123.87
C GLU A 493 30.49 58.87 -125.14
N GLU A 494 30.82 57.59 -125.24
CA GLU A 494 31.36 56.97 -126.46
C GLU A 494 30.38 57.06 -127.65
N ARG A 495 29.08 56.83 -127.41
CA ARG A 495 28.02 57.03 -128.41
C ARG A 495 28.03 58.46 -128.93
N ASP A 496 28.07 59.45 -128.05
CA ASP A 496 27.99 60.86 -128.44
C ASP A 496 29.28 61.33 -129.15
N HIS A 497 30.44 60.80 -128.76
CA HIS A 497 31.70 61.01 -129.47
C HIS A 497 31.73 60.36 -130.87
N LEU A 498 31.11 59.19 -131.05
CA LEU A 498 30.94 58.58 -132.37
C LEU A 498 29.88 59.31 -133.21
N SER A 499 28.82 59.83 -132.59
CA SER A 499 27.78 60.60 -133.28
C SER A 499 28.30 61.94 -133.79
N THR A 500 29.14 62.63 -133.03
CA THR A 500 29.78 63.89 -133.46
C THR A 500 30.78 63.67 -134.60
N LYS A 501 31.61 62.63 -134.53
CA LYS A 501 32.47 62.20 -135.65
C LYS A 501 31.69 61.82 -136.91
N LEU A 502 30.51 61.22 -136.77
CA LEU A 502 29.65 60.90 -137.90
C LEU A 502 29.13 62.19 -138.57
N THR A 503 28.70 63.19 -137.79
CA THR A 503 28.30 64.49 -138.36
C THR A 503 29.47 65.23 -139.03
N GLU A 504 30.69 65.20 -138.47
CA GLU A 504 31.89 65.78 -139.11
C GLU A 504 32.21 65.12 -140.46
N GLN A 505 32.02 63.80 -140.59
CA GLN A 505 32.14 63.08 -141.86
C GLN A 505 31.03 63.47 -142.84
N GLN A 506 29.78 63.59 -142.36
CA GLN A 506 28.63 64.02 -143.16
C GLN A 506 28.87 65.40 -143.79
N ASP A 507 29.36 66.36 -142.99
CA ASP A 507 29.67 67.73 -143.40
C ASP A 507 30.90 67.83 -144.31
N LEU A 508 31.73 66.79 -144.43
CA LEU A 508 32.81 66.72 -145.41
C LEU A 508 32.33 66.21 -146.77
N VAL A 509 31.39 65.25 -146.78
CA VAL A 509 30.81 64.71 -148.02
C VAL A 509 29.97 65.77 -148.73
N THR A 510 29.12 66.52 -148.02
CA THR A 510 28.26 67.56 -148.61
C THR A 510 29.07 68.63 -149.35
N ARG A 511 30.16 69.14 -148.74
CA ARG A 511 31.06 70.11 -149.40
C ARG A 511 31.71 69.57 -150.67
N ALA A 512 32.09 68.29 -150.69
CA ALA A 512 32.65 67.66 -151.89
C ALA A 512 31.59 67.48 -153.01
N GLU A 513 30.32 67.27 -152.65
CA GLU A 513 29.20 67.22 -153.60
C GLU A 513 28.87 68.62 -154.17
N GLU A 514 28.97 69.68 -153.35
CA GLU A 514 28.83 71.09 -153.80
C GLU A 514 29.94 71.48 -154.80
N GLU A 515 31.21 71.19 -154.49
CA GLU A 515 32.33 71.44 -155.41
C GLU A 515 32.17 70.66 -156.73
N LYS A 516 31.70 69.41 -156.66
CA LYS A 516 31.41 68.58 -157.83
C LYS A 516 30.35 69.20 -158.73
N GLN A 517 29.21 69.63 -158.18
CA GLN A 517 28.14 70.28 -158.96
C GLN A 517 28.62 71.59 -159.62
N GLY A 518 29.46 72.36 -158.91
CA GLY A 518 30.08 73.57 -159.46
C GLY A 518 30.99 73.32 -160.67
N LEU A 519 31.67 72.17 -160.71
CA LEU A 519 32.48 71.73 -161.85
C LEU A 519 31.64 71.17 -162.99
N GLU A 520 30.63 70.34 -162.70
CA GLU A 520 29.70 69.80 -163.71
C GLU A 520 28.99 70.93 -164.47
N SER A 521 28.54 71.97 -163.76
CA SER A 521 27.91 73.16 -164.35
C SER A 521 28.82 73.92 -165.32
N GLN A 522 30.13 73.97 -165.07
CA GLN A 522 31.11 74.60 -165.96
C GLN A 522 31.36 73.77 -167.23
N VAL A 523 31.32 72.43 -167.11
CA VAL A 523 31.46 71.53 -168.25
C VAL A 523 30.26 71.64 -169.19
N GLU A 524 29.03 71.68 -168.67
CA GLU A 524 27.82 71.90 -169.50
C GLU A 524 27.87 73.26 -170.23
N GLY A 525 28.28 74.32 -169.54
CA GLY A 525 28.45 75.65 -170.14
C GLY A 525 29.45 75.66 -171.31
N LEU A 526 30.58 74.97 -171.17
CA LEU A 526 31.58 74.83 -172.23
C LEU A 526 31.08 73.96 -173.40
N GLN A 527 30.38 72.86 -173.11
CA GLN A 527 29.78 72.00 -174.14
C GLN A 527 28.78 72.76 -175.01
N LYS A 528 27.97 73.64 -174.39
CA LYS A 528 26.97 74.44 -175.11
C LYS A 528 27.60 75.42 -176.12
N ILE A 529 28.68 76.09 -175.74
CA ILE A 529 29.44 76.98 -176.62
C ILE A 529 30.04 76.19 -177.80
N VAL A 530 30.50 74.96 -177.56
CA VAL A 530 30.99 74.06 -178.62
C VAL A 530 29.89 73.65 -179.59
N THR A 531 28.65 73.40 -179.12
CA THR A 531 27.52 73.10 -180.02
C THR A 531 27.08 74.32 -180.83
N GLU A 532 27.02 75.51 -180.23
CA GLU A 532 26.63 76.76 -180.92
C GLU A 532 27.62 77.07 -182.07
N LEU A 533 28.93 76.91 -181.85
CA LEU A 533 29.97 77.03 -182.90
C LEU A 533 29.91 75.93 -183.99
N GLN A 534 29.36 74.75 -183.68
CA GLN A 534 29.16 73.69 -184.67
C GLN A 534 27.94 73.96 -185.56
N GLU A 535 26.90 74.63 -185.04
CA GLU A 535 25.73 75.03 -185.83
C GLU A 535 26.06 76.16 -186.80
N GLU A 536 26.83 77.19 -186.39
CA GLU A 536 27.31 78.25 -187.30
C GLU A 536 28.16 77.68 -188.46
N MET A 537 29.04 76.72 -188.16
CA MET A 537 29.83 75.98 -189.15
C MET A 537 28.97 75.23 -190.18
N LEU A 538 27.85 74.62 -189.72
CA LEU A 538 26.93 73.89 -190.59
C LEU A 538 26.06 74.82 -191.44
N GLU A 539 25.56 75.95 -190.88
CA GLU A 539 24.84 76.96 -191.66
C GLU A 539 25.69 77.51 -192.80
N MET A 540 26.95 77.87 -192.54
CA MET A 540 27.86 78.42 -193.56
C MET A 540 28.09 77.43 -194.71
N ASN A 541 28.34 76.15 -194.38
CA ASN A 541 28.61 75.10 -195.36
C ASN A 541 27.36 74.74 -196.18
N GLU A 542 26.17 74.70 -195.56
CA GLU A 542 24.91 74.44 -196.26
C GLU A 542 24.52 75.60 -197.19
N ARG A 543 24.85 76.85 -196.81
CA ARG A 543 24.69 78.05 -197.63
C ARG A 543 25.54 77.99 -198.90
N GLU A 544 26.79 77.52 -198.80
CA GLU A 544 27.67 77.29 -199.94
C GLU A 544 27.17 76.13 -200.82
N ARG A 545 26.72 75.02 -200.21
CA ARG A 545 26.14 73.87 -200.92
C ARG A 545 24.91 74.25 -201.75
N LEU A 546 24.02 75.09 -201.21
CA LEU A 546 22.82 75.58 -201.91
C LEU A 546 23.16 76.49 -203.10
N LEU A 547 24.17 77.36 -202.97
CA LEU A 547 24.64 78.24 -204.05
C LEU A 547 25.24 77.48 -205.25
N VAL A 548 25.85 76.31 -205.02
CA VAL A 548 26.43 75.47 -206.07
C VAL A 548 25.41 74.52 -206.69
N ALA A 549 24.48 73.98 -205.90
CA ALA A 549 23.48 73.00 -206.36
C ALA A 549 22.36 73.61 -207.21
N TYR A 550 22.06 74.91 -207.05
CA TYR A 550 20.98 75.59 -207.78
C TYR A 550 21.45 76.82 -208.57
N PRO A 551 22.02 76.64 -209.78
CA PRO A 551 22.19 77.73 -210.75
C PRO A 551 20.88 78.28 -211.34
N GLU A 552 19.72 77.72 -210.96
CA GLU A 552 18.37 78.30 -211.17
C GLU A 552 17.76 78.90 -209.86
N LEU A 553 18.59 79.05 -208.82
CA LEU A 553 18.47 80.01 -207.70
C LEU A 553 19.87 80.61 -207.38
N SER A 554 20.68 81.08 -208.33
CA SER A 554 20.45 82.22 -209.25
C SER A 554 19.31 82.08 -210.25
N ALA A 555 18.57 83.14 -210.57
CA ALA A 555 17.75 83.14 -211.80
C ALA A 555 18.65 83.01 -213.06
N LEU A 556 18.20 82.60 -214.26
CA LEU A 556 16.86 82.45 -214.84
C LEU A 556 16.76 81.19 -215.75
N ALA A 557 15.55 80.73 -216.08
CA ALA A 557 15.28 79.86 -217.23
C ALA A 557 13.95 80.16 -217.95
N HIS A 558 13.81 79.59 -219.17
CA HIS A 558 12.66 79.63 -220.11
C HIS A 558 12.24 80.98 -220.74
N GLY A 559 12.47 81.10 -222.06
CA GLY A 559 11.54 81.75 -223.00
C GLY A 559 10.54 80.73 -223.58
N PRO A 560 9.57 81.10 -224.45
CA PRO A 560 9.63 82.16 -225.48
C PRO A 560 8.45 83.18 -225.31
N PRO A 561 8.09 84.04 -226.30
CA PRO A 561 8.74 84.36 -227.58
C PRO A 561 9.06 85.85 -227.75
N GLN A 562 9.68 86.19 -228.89
CA GLN A 562 9.39 87.48 -229.53
C GLN A 562 7.97 87.46 -230.09
N SER A 563 6.95 87.56 -229.22
CA SER A 563 5.59 87.85 -229.70
C SER A 563 5.65 89.20 -230.40
N THR A 564 5.48 89.19 -231.72
CA THR A 564 5.75 90.35 -232.59
C THR A 564 4.62 91.39 -232.53
N GLY A 565 3.69 91.24 -231.58
CA GLY A 565 2.39 91.91 -231.55
C GLY A 565 1.27 91.15 -232.27
N ASP A 566 1.44 89.86 -232.57
CA ASP A 566 0.48 89.02 -233.31
C ASP A 566 0.36 87.62 -232.68
N LEU A 567 -0.85 87.05 -232.70
CA LEU A 567 -1.35 86.10 -231.70
C LEU A 567 -1.52 84.67 -232.24
N PHE A 568 -1.56 84.47 -233.56
CA PHE A 568 -1.80 83.14 -234.15
C PHE A 568 -0.62 82.16 -234.08
N LYS A 569 0.63 82.65 -234.07
CA LYS A 569 1.83 81.79 -234.18
C LYS A 569 2.18 81.06 -232.87
N ASP A 570 1.92 81.69 -231.73
CA ASP A 570 2.28 81.14 -230.42
C ASP A 570 1.47 79.86 -230.10
N MET A 571 0.28 79.72 -230.69
CA MET A 571 -0.65 78.61 -230.43
C MET A 571 -0.26 77.27 -231.10
N GLU A 572 0.59 77.29 -232.13
CA GLU A 572 0.97 76.09 -232.89
C GLU A 572 2.11 75.31 -232.21
N GLN A 573 3.16 75.99 -231.74
CA GLN A 573 4.30 75.34 -231.07
C GLN A 573 3.91 74.69 -229.73
N GLN A 574 2.82 75.17 -229.12
CA GLN A 574 2.27 74.63 -227.87
C GLN A 574 1.71 73.20 -228.03
N LEU A 575 1.33 72.76 -229.25
CA LEU A 575 0.98 71.37 -229.53
C LEU A 575 2.20 70.45 -229.58
N LEU A 576 3.33 70.91 -230.15
CA LEU A 576 4.57 70.12 -230.21
C LEU A 576 5.13 69.83 -228.81
N ALA A 577 5.13 70.82 -227.91
CA ALA A 577 5.56 70.63 -226.53
C ALA A 577 4.81 69.50 -225.79
N ASN A 578 3.49 69.39 -226.02
CA ASN A 578 2.66 68.34 -225.41
C ASN A 578 3.03 66.93 -225.91
N SER A 579 3.43 66.78 -227.17
CA SER A 579 3.89 65.49 -227.73
C SER A 579 5.14 64.95 -227.04
N MET A 580 6.07 65.83 -226.64
CA MET A 580 7.30 65.45 -225.95
C MET A 580 7.05 65.08 -224.48
N ARG A 581 6.04 65.71 -223.86
CA ARG A 581 5.56 65.43 -222.49
C ARG A 581 5.03 64.01 -222.32
N ILE A 582 4.40 63.45 -223.36
CA ILE A 582 3.89 62.06 -223.37
C ILE A 582 5.05 61.06 -223.26
N ARG A 583 6.14 61.26 -224.01
CA ARG A 583 7.31 60.37 -224.04
C ARG A 583 8.01 60.23 -222.69
N ILE A 584 8.00 61.29 -221.87
CA ILE A 584 8.55 61.28 -220.50
C ILE A 584 7.75 60.33 -219.59
N LEU A 585 6.41 60.31 -219.72
CA LEU A 585 5.54 59.45 -218.92
C LEU A 585 5.70 57.97 -219.29
N GLU A 586 5.92 57.64 -220.55
CA GLU A 586 6.16 56.27 -221.02
C GLU A 586 7.46 55.67 -220.42
N GLN A 587 8.54 56.45 -220.38
CA GLN A 587 9.82 56.00 -219.82
C GLN A 587 9.78 55.83 -218.29
N GLN A 588 9.02 56.68 -217.58
CA GLN A 588 8.77 56.52 -216.15
C GLN A 588 7.91 55.27 -215.86
N ASN A 589 6.89 55.00 -216.69
CA ASN A 589 6.09 53.76 -216.61
C ASN A 589 6.92 52.49 -216.83
N ALA A 590 7.87 52.48 -217.77
CA ALA A 590 8.77 51.34 -217.98
C ALA A 590 9.62 51.03 -216.72
N THR A 591 10.07 52.07 -216.02
CA THR A 591 10.87 51.95 -214.79
C THR A 591 10.02 51.39 -213.63
N LEU A 592 8.79 51.90 -213.48
CA LEU A 592 7.76 51.35 -212.57
C LEU A 592 7.51 49.86 -212.81
N CYS A 593 7.31 49.45 -214.08
CA CYS A 593 7.11 48.04 -214.44
C CYS A 593 8.30 47.15 -214.07
N SER A 594 9.54 47.60 -214.28
CA SER A 594 10.74 46.82 -213.96
C SER A 594 10.95 46.61 -212.45
N SER A 595 10.52 47.58 -211.64
CA SER A 595 10.56 47.50 -210.18
C SER A 595 9.43 46.64 -209.64
N LEU A 596 8.23 46.74 -210.25
CA LEU A 596 7.10 45.86 -209.97
C LEU A 596 7.45 44.38 -210.22
N THR A 597 8.11 44.02 -211.33
CA THR A 597 8.53 42.62 -211.54
C THR A 597 9.57 42.16 -210.51
N LYS A 598 10.53 43.00 -210.10
CA LYS A 598 11.53 42.61 -209.09
C LYS A 598 11.00 42.56 -207.66
N LEU A 599 10.00 43.37 -207.30
CA LEU A 599 9.31 43.27 -206.00
C LEU A 599 8.18 42.23 -205.99
N LYS A 600 7.72 41.77 -207.16
CA LYS A 600 6.98 40.50 -207.30
C LYS A 600 7.89 39.25 -207.39
N GLN A 601 9.20 39.43 -207.64
CA GLN A 601 10.22 38.36 -207.59
C GLN A 601 11.04 38.35 -206.28
N LYS A 602 10.87 39.36 -205.42
CA LYS A 602 10.85 39.22 -203.96
C LYS A 602 9.43 39.49 -203.45
N ALA A 603 8.44 38.97 -204.16
CA ALA A 603 7.96 37.60 -204.01
C ALA A 603 7.33 37.41 -202.62
N GLU A 604 6.01 37.28 -202.49
CA GLU A 604 5.11 36.52 -203.40
C GLU A 604 5.79 35.18 -203.74
N HIS A 605 5.90 34.23 -202.81
CA HIS A 605 4.99 33.98 -201.68
C HIS A 605 5.78 33.40 -200.50
N GLY A 606 5.22 33.47 -199.28
CA GLY A 606 5.80 32.80 -198.12
C GLY A 606 5.48 31.30 -198.12
N ASP A 607 4.36 30.85 -197.55
CA ASP A 607 3.20 31.61 -197.09
C ASP A 607 2.58 30.87 -195.88
N LEU A 608 2.02 31.50 -194.84
CA LEU A 608 1.50 32.86 -194.71
C LEU A 608 1.77 33.47 -193.31
N ARG A 609 1.84 34.82 -193.22
CA ARG A 609 1.35 35.70 -192.12
C ARG A 609 1.97 35.53 -190.70
N ASP A 610 2.00 36.53 -189.79
CA ASP A 610 1.60 37.95 -189.82
C ASP A 610 2.37 38.76 -188.74
N ILE A 611 2.47 40.09 -188.90
CA ILE A 611 2.82 41.14 -187.88
C ILE A 611 4.30 41.28 -187.37
N SER A 612 4.84 42.49 -187.60
CA SER A 612 5.83 43.36 -186.89
C SER A 612 6.48 42.96 -185.52
N LEU A 613 7.65 43.49 -185.08
CA LEU A 613 8.39 44.73 -185.46
C LEU A 613 9.93 44.67 -185.16
N GLN A 614 10.65 45.77 -185.45
CA GLN A 614 12.08 46.12 -185.24
C GLN A 614 12.54 46.16 -183.75
N GLN A 615 13.81 46.28 -183.32
CA GLN A 615 15.19 46.15 -183.89
C GLN A 615 16.21 46.05 -182.70
N LEU A 616 17.52 45.94 -183.00
CA LEU A 616 18.69 46.05 -182.09
C LEU A 616 18.94 44.87 -181.12
N GLY A 617 20.21 44.40 -181.05
CA GLY A 617 20.70 43.37 -180.14
C GLY A 617 22.21 43.53 -179.87
N VAL A 618 22.72 43.36 -178.63
CA VAL A 618 22.90 42.10 -177.84
C VAL A 618 24.26 41.45 -178.19
N PRO A 619 25.13 41.07 -177.21
CA PRO A 619 24.82 40.37 -175.95
C PRO A 619 25.43 41.02 -174.65
N SER A 620 25.29 40.51 -173.41
CA SER A 620 24.86 39.19 -172.89
C SER A 620 24.10 39.27 -171.54
N VAL A 621 23.50 38.16 -171.08
CA VAL A 621 22.60 38.01 -169.90
C VAL A 621 22.89 36.65 -169.19
N PRO A 622 22.90 36.53 -167.83
CA PRO A 622 21.75 35.93 -167.07
C PRO A 622 21.58 36.48 -165.61
N ARG A 623 20.52 36.32 -164.79
CA ARG A 623 19.42 35.32 -164.57
C ARG A 623 19.85 34.00 -163.88
N GLY A 624 19.16 33.37 -162.93
CA GLY A 624 17.97 33.72 -162.10
C GLY A 624 17.35 32.46 -161.41
N GLY A 625 16.51 32.62 -160.37
CA GLY A 625 15.74 31.53 -159.71
C GLY A 625 15.14 31.97 -158.35
N HIS A 626 13.81 31.95 -158.13
CA HIS A 626 12.97 30.83 -157.61
C HIS A 626 13.23 30.48 -156.12
N ARG A 627 12.22 30.31 -155.23
CA ARG A 627 10.74 30.18 -155.38
C ARG A 627 10.01 30.46 -154.04
N ASN A 628 8.84 31.13 -154.09
CA ASN A 628 7.57 31.00 -153.29
C ASN A 628 7.55 30.64 -151.76
N PRO A 629 6.47 31.00 -151.00
CA PRO A 629 5.69 32.25 -151.00
C PRO A 629 5.15 32.73 -149.60
N SER A 630 4.83 34.02 -149.48
CA SER A 630 3.60 34.68 -148.90
C SER A 630 2.79 34.12 -147.68
N PRO A 631 2.03 34.97 -146.94
CA PRO A 631 2.18 36.43 -146.75
C PRO A 631 1.74 37.05 -145.39
N ALA A 632 2.02 38.37 -145.25
CA ALA A 632 1.17 39.44 -144.68
C ALA A 632 0.93 39.63 -143.15
N THR A 633 1.16 40.88 -142.71
CA THR A 633 0.42 41.72 -141.72
C THR A 633 0.10 41.19 -140.30
N GLY A 634 0.12 42.00 -139.24
CA GLY A 634 0.50 43.43 -139.11
C GLY A 634 -0.10 44.09 -137.85
N GLN A 635 0.50 45.22 -137.43
CA GLN A 635 -0.04 46.29 -136.57
C GLN A 635 -0.73 46.01 -135.20
N VAL A 636 -0.17 46.65 -134.15
CA VAL A 636 -0.87 47.53 -133.17
C VAL A 636 -1.74 46.94 -132.03
N SER A 637 -1.21 47.09 -130.80
CA SER A 637 -1.84 47.48 -129.51
C SER A 637 -2.95 46.66 -128.78
N ASN A 638 -2.67 46.48 -127.48
CA ASN A 638 -3.55 46.64 -126.30
C ASN A 638 -4.56 45.55 -125.84
N SER A 639 -4.59 45.44 -124.49
CA SER A 639 -5.74 45.16 -123.60
C SER A 639 -6.27 43.72 -123.35
N LYS A 640 -6.04 43.31 -122.08
CA LYS A 640 -7.05 42.90 -121.07
C LYS A 640 -7.94 41.65 -121.25
N MET A 641 -7.75 40.76 -120.25
CA MET A 641 -8.75 40.16 -119.34
C MET A 641 -9.52 38.87 -119.70
N PHE A 642 -9.88 38.20 -118.59
CA PHE A 642 -10.79 37.05 -118.37
C PHE A 642 -10.34 35.67 -118.90
N GLY A 643 -10.52 34.58 -118.16
CA GLY A 643 -10.90 34.43 -116.74
C GLY A 643 -11.65 33.13 -116.41
N VAL A 644 -12.16 33.02 -115.15
CA VAL A 644 -13.33 32.17 -114.74
C VAL A 644 -13.05 30.63 -114.72
N ARG A 645 -13.56 29.75 -113.84
CA ARG A 645 -14.66 29.65 -112.82
C ARG A 645 -14.13 28.95 -111.55
N GLY A 646 -14.71 29.00 -110.33
CA GLY A 646 -16.05 28.54 -109.87
C GLY A 646 -15.92 27.15 -109.17
N GLN A 647 -16.62 26.74 -108.09
CA GLN A 647 -17.70 27.22 -107.20
C GLN A 647 -17.44 26.64 -105.77
N LYS A 648 -17.94 27.09 -104.60
CA LYS A 648 -19.04 27.98 -104.12
C LYS A 648 -20.42 27.32 -103.82
N GLN A 649 -20.60 26.72 -102.64
CA GLN A 649 -21.88 26.47 -101.92
C GLN A 649 -21.63 26.15 -100.41
N LEU A 650 -22.61 26.09 -99.49
CA LEU A 650 -23.54 27.14 -98.98
C LEU A 650 -24.43 26.58 -97.83
N GLY A 651 -24.94 27.47 -96.97
CA GLY A 651 -25.87 27.18 -95.84
C GLY A 651 -25.47 28.00 -94.59
N LEU A 652 -26.17 29.01 -94.08
CA LEU A 652 -27.62 29.31 -93.87
C LEU A 652 -28.27 28.43 -92.77
N GLY A 653 -28.90 28.98 -91.72
CA GLY A 653 -29.00 30.40 -91.31
C GLY A 653 -29.94 30.66 -90.11
N ASP A 654 -29.88 31.89 -89.56
CA ASP A 654 -30.87 32.69 -88.78
C ASP A 654 -31.76 32.10 -87.64
N GLY A 655 -32.19 32.87 -86.62
CA GLY A 655 -31.81 34.26 -86.24
C GLY A 655 -32.81 35.01 -85.32
N SER A 656 -32.31 35.92 -84.45
CA SER A 656 -33.05 36.92 -83.61
C SER A 656 -33.96 36.38 -82.46
N SER A 657 -34.46 37.14 -81.46
CA SER A 657 -34.48 38.60 -81.19
C SER A 657 -34.78 39.00 -79.71
N PHE A 658 -34.52 40.28 -79.36
CA PHE A 658 -35.12 41.13 -78.29
C PHE A 658 -34.74 41.00 -76.78
N SER A 659 -35.16 41.99 -75.96
CA SER A 659 -34.42 42.50 -74.77
C SER A 659 -35.27 42.87 -73.53
N ARG A 660 -34.69 42.85 -72.30
CA ARG A 660 -34.82 43.91 -71.25
C ARG A 660 -34.03 43.67 -69.92
N MET A 661 -33.43 44.76 -69.39
CA MET A 661 -33.47 45.35 -68.00
C MET A 661 -33.54 44.44 -66.72
N THR A 662 -32.97 44.76 -65.53
CA THR A 662 -32.27 45.97 -64.99
C THR A 662 -31.42 45.67 -63.72
N GLU A 663 -30.47 46.57 -63.37
CA GLU A 663 -29.96 46.99 -62.01
C GLU A 663 -29.40 45.94 -60.99
N ALA A 664 -28.31 46.10 -60.21
CA ALA A 664 -27.56 47.21 -59.56
C ALA A 664 -27.89 47.42 -58.04
N ALA A 665 -27.01 47.86 -57.12
CA ALA A 665 -25.53 47.86 -57.04
C ALA A 665 -25.00 48.28 -55.62
N GLY A 666 -23.85 47.74 -55.17
CA GLY A 666 -22.95 48.32 -54.13
C GLY A 666 -23.43 48.41 -52.66
N LEU A 667 -22.71 49.04 -51.71
CA LEU A 667 -21.25 49.05 -51.37
C LEU A 667 -21.01 49.87 -50.06
N TRP A 668 -19.98 49.54 -49.24
CA TRP A 668 -19.59 50.19 -47.95
C TRP A 668 -20.63 50.04 -46.79
N GLY A 669 -20.32 50.24 -45.49
CA GLY A 669 -19.04 50.41 -44.77
C GLY A 669 -19.20 50.90 -43.30
N ASN A 670 -18.20 50.59 -42.46
CA ASN A 670 -17.93 51.07 -41.07
C ASN A 670 -18.85 50.72 -39.86
N GLU A 671 -18.17 50.42 -38.74
CA GLU A 671 -18.26 50.90 -37.32
C GLU A 671 -19.58 51.51 -36.76
N THR A 672 -19.87 51.54 -35.44
CA THR A 672 -19.01 51.52 -34.22
C THR A 672 -19.77 51.05 -32.95
N SER A 673 -19.05 50.82 -31.85
CA SER A 673 -19.44 51.03 -30.42
C SER A 673 -20.39 50.07 -29.66
N VAL A 674 -19.86 49.57 -28.54
CA VAL A 674 -20.54 49.12 -27.28
C VAL A 674 -20.98 50.36 -26.45
N PRO A 675 -21.82 50.30 -25.37
CA PRO A 675 -21.69 49.38 -24.21
C PRO A 675 -22.97 48.98 -23.42
N SER A 676 -22.76 48.21 -22.34
CA SER A 676 -23.59 48.13 -21.10
C SER A 676 -24.95 47.38 -21.16
N LEU A 677 -25.49 46.80 -20.08
CA LEU A 677 -25.02 46.65 -18.69
C LEU A 677 -25.55 45.33 -18.05
N VAL A 678 -24.75 44.73 -17.14
CA VAL A 678 -25.13 43.94 -15.95
C VAL A 678 -26.36 42.98 -15.99
N SER A 679 -26.07 41.70 -15.75
CA SER A 679 -26.58 41.00 -14.56
C SER A 679 -25.48 40.08 -13.99
N ALA A 680 -25.51 39.77 -12.70
CA ALA A 680 -24.41 39.15 -11.97
C ALA A 680 -24.86 38.14 -10.89
N ALA A 681 -23.88 37.39 -10.35
CA ALA A 681 -24.01 36.25 -9.43
C ALA A 681 -24.67 34.99 -10.04
N SER A 682 -24.24 33.75 -9.74
CA SER A 682 -23.10 33.23 -8.95
C SER A 682 -22.56 31.98 -9.67
N SER A 683 -21.26 31.84 -10.00
CA SER A 683 -20.18 31.29 -9.15
C SER A 683 -20.59 30.03 -8.36
N SER A 684 -19.92 28.87 -8.45
CA SER A 684 -18.61 28.49 -9.06
C SER A 684 -18.72 27.15 -9.83
N LYS A 685 -17.94 26.86 -10.90
CA LYS A 685 -16.54 26.36 -10.91
C LYS A 685 -16.35 25.11 -10.00
N ILE A 686 -15.70 24.00 -10.40
CA ILE A 686 -14.73 23.79 -11.50
C ILE A 686 -14.70 22.31 -12.00
N LEU A 687 -13.83 22.03 -12.99
CA LEU A 687 -13.32 20.75 -13.57
C LEU A 687 -13.25 19.50 -12.64
N HIS A 688 -13.17 18.24 -13.09
CA HIS A 688 -13.24 17.58 -14.43
C HIS A 688 -13.54 16.04 -14.27
N GLN A 689 -13.55 15.28 -15.37
CA GLN A 689 -13.77 13.83 -15.46
C GLN A 689 -12.53 12.98 -15.09
N GLN A 690 -12.74 11.69 -14.74
CA GLN A 690 -12.13 10.46 -15.31
C GLN A 690 -11.90 9.32 -14.27
N THR A 691 -11.69 8.04 -14.61
CA THR A 691 -12.45 7.10 -15.50
C THR A 691 -11.80 5.69 -15.48
N LEU A 692 -12.57 4.65 -15.13
CA LEU A 692 -12.46 3.21 -15.50
C LEU A 692 -11.18 2.32 -15.27
N ALA A 693 -11.47 1.02 -15.17
CA ALA A 693 -10.73 -0.16 -15.68
C ALA A 693 -9.40 -0.68 -15.05
N LEU A 694 -9.53 -1.83 -14.36
CA LEU A 694 -8.89 -3.13 -14.66
C LEU A 694 -7.53 -3.17 -15.41
N SER A 695 -6.47 -3.76 -14.82
CA SER A 695 -5.98 -5.13 -15.16
C SER A 695 -4.61 -5.53 -14.52
N LEU A 696 -4.34 -6.85 -14.55
CA LEU A 696 -3.22 -7.69 -14.05
C LEU A 696 -1.80 -7.29 -14.59
N PRO A 697 -0.63 -7.80 -14.09
CA PRO A 697 -0.38 -9.20 -13.67
C PRO A 697 0.59 -9.38 -12.43
N PRO A 698 1.60 -10.29 -12.32
CA PRO A 698 1.76 -11.09 -11.08
C PRO A 698 3.09 -10.98 -10.30
N ASP A 699 3.08 -11.36 -9.01
CA ASP A 699 4.28 -11.43 -8.15
C ASP A 699 5.06 -12.76 -8.26
N ASP A 700 6.32 -12.69 -8.71
CA ASP A 700 7.25 -13.84 -8.82
C ASP A 700 8.27 -13.91 -7.65
N GLU A 701 8.01 -13.20 -6.54
CA GLU A 701 8.98 -13.05 -5.44
C GLU A 701 8.82 -14.08 -4.30
N ALA A 702 7.69 -14.79 -4.23
CA ALA A 702 7.45 -15.83 -3.21
C ALA A 702 8.46 -16.99 -3.24
N ALA A 703 8.99 -17.33 -4.42
CA ALA A 703 9.85 -18.49 -4.63
C ALA A 703 11.25 -18.37 -3.97
N ARG A 704 11.75 -17.14 -3.74
CA ARG A 704 13.15 -16.91 -3.33
C ARG A 704 13.38 -17.08 -1.82
N THR A 705 12.33 -16.92 -1.02
CA THR A 705 12.40 -16.95 0.45
C THR A 705 12.55 -18.37 1.00
N TYR A 706 11.85 -19.35 0.42
CA TYR A 706 11.88 -20.75 0.89
C TYR A 706 13.24 -21.45 0.70
N ALA A 707 14.05 -21.02 -0.28
CA ALA A 707 15.35 -21.65 -0.56
C ALA A 707 16.40 -21.39 0.54
N ARG A 708 16.36 -20.22 1.20
CA ARG A 708 17.37 -19.83 2.21
C ARG A 708 17.20 -20.55 3.56
N ALA A 709 15.97 -20.89 3.95
CA ALA A 709 15.71 -21.59 5.22
C ALA A 709 16.32 -23.01 5.27
N ARG A 710 16.36 -23.72 4.14
CA ARG A 710 16.72 -25.15 4.09
C ARG A 710 18.23 -25.44 4.25
N ASN A 711 19.10 -24.48 3.93
CA ASN A 711 20.56 -24.69 3.96
C ASN A 711 21.18 -24.51 5.35
N ASN A 712 20.58 -23.71 6.24
CA ASN A 712 21.13 -23.44 7.57
C ASN A 712 20.93 -24.61 8.57
N ALA A 713 20.13 -25.63 8.22
CA ALA A 713 19.84 -26.77 9.08
C ALA A 713 20.83 -27.95 8.97
N ARG A 714 21.90 -27.84 8.16
CA ARG A 714 22.75 -28.99 7.77
C ARG A 714 24.21 -28.97 8.26
N THR A 715 24.61 -27.97 9.06
CA THR A 715 26.04 -27.70 9.37
C THR A 715 26.43 -27.87 10.85
N ARG A 716 25.68 -28.64 11.64
CA ARG A 716 25.99 -28.83 13.08
C ARG A 716 25.81 -30.27 13.61
N ALA A 717 26.57 -31.22 13.05
CA ALA A 717 26.54 -32.63 13.46
C ALA A 717 27.90 -33.36 13.39
N THR A 718 28.89 -32.92 14.18
CA THR A 718 30.14 -33.70 14.44
C THR A 718 30.68 -33.45 15.86
N PRO A 719 30.94 -34.48 16.69
CA PRO A 719 31.48 -34.31 18.04
C PRO A 719 32.98 -34.65 18.17
N LYS A 720 33.71 -33.88 18.99
CA LYS A 720 34.99 -34.24 19.65
C LYS A 720 34.93 -33.63 21.07
N LYS A 721 35.19 -34.33 22.18
CA LYS A 721 36.38 -35.15 22.57
C LYS A 721 37.68 -34.35 22.60
N LYS A 722 37.88 -33.56 23.65
CA LYS A 722 38.66 -33.98 24.82
C LYS A 722 38.19 -33.27 26.07
#